data_AF-A0A9P5EDV5-F1
#
_entry.id   AF-A0A9P5EDV5-F1
#
_cell.length_a   1.000
_cell.length_b   1.000
_cell.length_c   1.000
_cell.angle_alpha   90.00
_cell.angle_beta   90.00
_cell.angle_gamma   90.00
#
_symmetry.space_group_name_H-M   'P 1'
#
loop_
_entity.id
_entity.type
_entity.pdbx_description
1 polymer ?
#
loop_
_entity_poly.entity_id
_entity_poly.type
_entity_poly.pdbx_seq_one_letter_code
_entity_poly.pdbx_strand_id
1 'polypeptide(L)'
;MRIQILGTATLAALLGFGTASVQALSSCPLFGPDLPSPTALGDEVSIKNSLSEIQHLVPSLDIDFQNTSFSIDIYPAADKRPLFSYHHSAANHGHDINDTTIYRIGSISKLLTAYVYLLEAGDVSFNQPVTRYVPELAEFSAYLRNSGNESASALQYVDWDDITIGALASHMAGIPRDFPSPASADHQLERLGFPPVRTVNFAYCGKSVLYPCNRTAFFDAIRTRHPVEAACSTPIYSNIGYQLMAYALENITGTTYPDILSRQLILPLGLNSTSYAKPANSDSSIIPESPSSSWYDVNTCDQGPAAGLYSSIADLRRIGQSILTYEMLSPPKTRRWMKPVSFTADPQVAVGAPWEIARVPSANRTSWMYTKGGKLGMYSSLMALLPDWGVGLTVLAAGTDAPGVVGMIPGAIVSKLVPALEQAAKRQARQSYSGRYGDERNGMTLAVQDSLPGLGVTSWFFDGRDMFDSIRLMVSESSTSSGNASMRLYPTGLQTQTEGKTRLESWRAVYEIIDAASASSPYCASWFAVDSVTYGGVSIDEFVIDLSADGTSHGINISAFDTRLGRPSMDYKVVVAAVHAAPVFMNKAATTDKVIDLIEQAGKENIELLVFPETFIPGYPYWIECYPPLQQVGALAKYADESVVVQDGDEIARISAACRRTGVAISLGISERIAQGYTLFNSQVNIDANGTLLGVHRKLQPTYVERSVWAQGGGHTLRTYKLTASGRPFNLGGLCCWEHTMNGARQALITQHEHIHAGAWPALSTMDGFEAVADSQIEALMKAHALTAQVFVITASNYVDDTCLEWMEKNLGKQEFVKAGGGWSAVIHPFCSFLAGPHTGAEEKLVKAEVDLSQLGQVKVWVDAAGHYQRPEILKFSFDGQPLWADEKVSPERPSSVRNNPEEDAVPNENF
;
A
#
# COMPACT_ATOMS: atom_id res chain seq x y z
N MET A 1 -57.73 0.51 18.68
CA MET A 1 -57.38 1.04 17.34
C MET A 1 -56.67 2.38 17.55
N ARG A 2 -55.47 2.55 16.95
CA ARG A 2 -54.59 3.77 16.90
C ARG A 2 -53.79 4.21 18.16
N ILE A 3 -52.47 3.97 18.08
CA ILE A 3 -51.29 4.87 18.17
C ILE A 3 -51.36 6.12 19.10
N GLN A 4 -50.39 6.27 20.02
CA GLN A 4 -49.42 7.39 20.06
C GLN A 4 -48.31 7.24 21.12
N ILE A 5 -47.19 7.89 20.83
CA ILE A 5 -45.82 7.82 21.38
C ILE A 5 -45.56 9.03 22.30
N LEU A 6 -44.49 8.95 23.11
CA LEU A 6 -43.60 10.00 23.66
C LEU A 6 -43.77 10.39 25.14
N GLY A 7 -42.62 10.42 25.84
CA GLY A 7 -42.47 11.11 27.12
C GLY A 7 -41.20 10.70 27.89
N THR A 8 -40.11 11.42 27.63
CA THR A 8 -38.82 11.45 28.34
C THR A 8 -38.90 11.47 29.88
N ALA A 9 -37.99 10.75 30.56
CA ALA A 9 -37.60 11.07 31.94
C ALA A 9 -36.13 10.72 32.20
N THR A 10 -35.37 11.79 32.44
CA THR A 10 -34.02 11.88 32.99
C THR A 10 -33.92 11.20 34.36
N LEU A 11 -32.81 10.50 34.64
CA LEU A 11 -32.34 10.32 36.01
C LEU A 11 -30.81 10.38 36.07
N ALA A 12 -30.32 11.42 36.74
CA ALA A 12 -28.92 11.61 37.09
C ALA A 12 -28.54 10.69 38.26
N ALA A 13 -27.35 10.06 38.19
CA ALA A 13 -26.73 9.40 39.32
C ALA A 13 -25.29 9.91 39.51
N LEU A 14 -25.16 10.64 40.63
CA LEU A 14 -24.01 11.14 41.37
C LEU A 14 -22.59 10.65 41.03
N LEU A 15 -21.73 11.67 40.84
CA LEU A 15 -20.28 11.66 40.76
C LEU A 15 -19.61 11.21 42.07
N GLY A 16 -18.86 10.11 42.01
CA GLY A 16 -17.70 9.88 42.87
C GLY A 16 -16.46 10.41 42.15
N PHE A 17 -15.82 11.44 42.70
CA PHE A 17 -14.54 11.97 42.22
C PHE A 17 -13.40 10.98 42.48
N GLY A 18 -13.23 10.01 41.59
CA GLY A 18 -11.93 9.43 41.31
C GLY A 18 -11.29 10.24 40.20
N THR A 19 -10.03 10.63 40.33
CA THR A 19 -9.21 11.10 39.21
C THR A 19 -9.05 9.93 38.23
N ALA A 20 -10.04 9.71 37.38
CA ALA A 20 -9.91 8.81 36.24
C ALA A 20 -8.84 9.41 35.35
N SER A 21 -7.73 8.68 35.18
CA SER A 21 -6.79 8.93 34.11
C SER A 21 -7.58 9.03 32.81
N VAL A 22 -7.46 10.17 32.11
CA VAL A 22 -7.99 10.34 30.75
C VAL A 22 -7.25 9.35 29.87
N GLN A 23 -7.79 8.14 29.70
CA GLN A 23 -7.36 7.24 28.65
C GLN A 23 -7.88 7.82 27.34
N ALA A 24 -6.96 8.25 26.48
CA ALA A 24 -7.27 8.62 25.10
C ALA A 24 -8.12 7.50 24.48
N LEU A 25 -9.19 7.84 23.74
CA LEU A 25 -10.01 6.85 23.05
C LEU A 25 -9.10 5.94 22.21
N SER A 26 -9.14 4.63 22.49
CA SER A 26 -8.61 3.63 21.56
C SER A 26 -9.50 3.62 20.32
N SER A 27 -8.94 3.89 19.13
CA SER A 27 -9.68 3.83 17.87
C SER A 27 -10.43 2.50 17.74
N CYS A 28 -11.66 2.55 17.24
CA CYS A 28 -12.56 1.41 17.08
C CYS A 28 -12.64 1.02 15.58
N PRO A 29 -11.70 0.22 15.05
CA PRO A 29 -11.75 -0.21 13.65
C PRO A 29 -12.90 -1.20 13.41
N LEU A 30 -13.29 -1.34 12.13
CA LEU A 30 -14.16 -2.45 11.71
C LEU A 30 -13.45 -3.80 11.92
N PHE A 31 -14.21 -4.84 12.27
CA PHE A 31 -13.65 -6.18 12.44
C PHE A 31 -13.11 -6.71 11.10
N GLY A 32 -11.81 -6.98 11.06
CA GLY A 32 -11.13 -7.52 9.88
C GLY A 32 -9.74 -6.91 9.71
N PRO A 33 -9.17 -7.00 8.50
CA PRO A 33 -7.88 -6.39 8.21
C PRO A 33 -7.97 -4.86 8.21
N ASP A 34 -7.06 -4.21 8.92
CA ASP A 34 -6.90 -2.75 8.92
C ASP A 34 -6.51 -2.22 7.54
N LEU A 35 -5.61 -2.95 6.88
CA LEU A 35 -5.06 -2.67 5.55
C LEU A 35 -5.12 -3.96 4.72
N PRO A 36 -5.15 -3.88 3.39
CA PRO A 36 -5.12 -5.05 2.52
C PRO A 36 -4.01 -6.03 2.90
N SER A 37 -4.33 -7.32 2.86
CA SER A 37 -3.36 -8.36 3.20
C SER A 37 -2.12 -8.25 2.31
N PRO A 38 -0.92 -8.28 2.89
CA PRO A 38 0.32 -8.13 2.14
C PRO A 38 0.52 -9.31 1.18
N THR A 39 1.07 -9.02 0.01
CA THR A 39 1.38 -10.00 -1.05
C THR A 39 2.89 -10.18 -1.21
N ALA A 40 3.34 -11.17 -1.98
CA ALA A 40 4.77 -11.43 -2.23
C ALA A 40 5.64 -11.45 -0.95
N LEU A 41 5.11 -12.05 0.12
CA LEU A 41 5.73 -12.04 1.46
C LEU A 41 7.14 -12.64 1.48
N GLY A 42 7.46 -13.52 0.54
CA GLY A 42 8.80 -14.09 0.37
C GLY A 42 9.87 -13.07 -0.02
N ASP A 43 9.49 -11.90 -0.54
CA ASP A 43 10.42 -10.83 -0.94
C ASP A 43 10.63 -9.78 0.14
N GLU A 44 9.74 -9.72 1.14
CA GLU A 44 9.76 -8.73 2.22
C GLU A 44 10.94 -8.90 3.16
N VAL A 45 11.70 -7.82 3.37
CA VAL A 45 12.84 -7.80 4.29
C VAL A 45 12.41 -8.04 5.74
N SER A 46 11.27 -7.46 6.16
CA SER A 46 10.74 -7.65 7.52
C SER A 46 10.44 -9.13 7.80
N ILE A 47 9.87 -9.83 6.82
CA ILE A 47 9.54 -11.25 6.91
C ILE A 47 10.81 -12.09 6.94
N LYS A 48 11.76 -11.87 6.01
CA LYS A 48 13.05 -12.60 6.00
C LYS A 48 13.78 -12.49 7.34
N ASN A 49 13.84 -11.29 7.92
CA ASN A 49 14.47 -11.07 9.22
C ASN A 49 13.74 -11.83 10.34
N SER A 50 12.40 -11.73 10.38
CA SER A 50 11.58 -12.44 11.37
C SER A 50 11.74 -13.96 11.27
N LEU A 51 11.77 -14.52 10.06
CA LEU A 51 12.01 -15.94 9.84
C LEU A 51 13.41 -16.39 10.28
N SER A 52 14.43 -15.54 10.08
CA SER A 52 15.78 -15.78 10.60
C SER A 52 15.80 -15.80 12.14
N GLU A 53 15.08 -14.88 12.79
CA GLU A 53 14.93 -14.89 14.26
C GLU A 53 14.22 -16.16 14.74
N ILE A 54 13.16 -16.58 14.06
CA ILE A 54 12.42 -17.81 14.36
C ILE A 54 13.33 -19.04 14.23
N GLN A 55 14.14 -19.12 13.17
CA GLN A 55 15.11 -20.20 12.96
C GLN A 55 16.09 -20.36 14.14
N HIS A 56 16.52 -19.25 14.75
CA HIS A 56 17.40 -19.26 15.91
C HIS A 56 16.66 -19.45 17.24
N LEU A 57 15.41 -19.02 17.31
CA LEU A 57 14.58 -19.12 18.50
C LEU A 57 14.15 -20.57 18.78
N VAL A 58 13.72 -21.31 17.74
CA VAL A 58 13.16 -22.66 17.90
C VAL A 58 14.09 -23.60 18.68
N PRO A 59 15.39 -23.73 18.35
CA PRO A 59 16.31 -24.60 19.09
C PRO A 59 16.59 -24.17 20.54
N SER A 60 16.23 -22.94 20.93
CA SER A 60 16.45 -22.40 22.28
C SER A 60 15.29 -22.63 23.24
N LEU A 61 14.16 -23.14 22.73
CA LEU A 61 12.98 -23.44 23.54
C LEU A 61 13.22 -24.68 24.43
N ASP A 62 12.58 -24.72 25.59
CA ASP A 62 12.68 -25.83 26.55
C ASP A 62 11.84 -27.03 26.06
N ILE A 63 12.36 -27.75 25.06
CA ILE A 63 11.70 -28.89 24.40
C ILE A 63 12.61 -30.12 24.51
N ASP A 64 12.02 -31.31 24.70
CA ASP A 64 12.77 -32.58 24.58
C ASP A 64 13.09 -32.91 23.12
N PHE A 65 14.14 -32.29 22.59
CA PHE A 65 14.65 -32.54 21.23
C PHE A 65 15.21 -33.96 21.05
N GLN A 66 15.52 -34.70 22.10
CA GLN A 66 16.09 -36.04 21.98
C GLN A 66 15.03 -37.09 21.67
N ASN A 67 13.81 -36.92 22.17
CA ASN A 67 12.71 -37.88 22.02
C ASN A 67 11.49 -37.35 21.25
N THR A 68 11.52 -36.11 20.76
CA THR A 68 10.40 -35.51 20.05
C THR A 68 10.81 -35.01 18.68
N SER A 69 10.25 -35.60 17.62
CA SER A 69 10.38 -35.11 16.25
C SER A 69 9.25 -34.15 15.93
N PHE A 70 9.51 -33.06 15.21
CA PHE A 70 8.46 -32.12 14.84
C PHE A 70 8.74 -31.36 13.53
N SER A 71 7.66 -30.93 12.88
CA SER A 71 7.69 -30.12 11.67
C SER A 71 6.92 -28.81 11.90
N ILE A 72 7.45 -27.71 11.36
CA ILE A 72 6.86 -26.37 11.38
C ILE A 72 6.76 -25.89 9.95
N ASP A 73 5.62 -25.29 9.58
CA ASP A 73 5.43 -24.66 8.27
C ASP A 73 4.70 -23.34 8.43
N ILE A 74 5.25 -22.27 7.85
CA ILE A 74 4.61 -20.95 7.73
C ILE A 74 4.42 -20.71 6.24
N TYR A 75 3.19 -20.44 5.81
CA TYR A 75 2.86 -20.35 4.40
C TYR A 75 1.91 -19.19 4.10
N PRO A 76 2.08 -18.52 2.95
CA PRO A 76 1.14 -17.50 2.52
C PRO A 76 -0.05 -18.17 1.80
N ALA A 77 -1.18 -17.45 1.73
CA ALA A 77 -2.37 -17.94 1.04
C ALA A 77 -2.15 -18.09 -0.47
N ALA A 78 -1.45 -17.14 -1.09
CA ALA A 78 -1.32 -17.03 -2.54
C ALA A 78 -0.22 -17.90 -3.16
N ASP A 79 0.86 -18.21 -2.43
CA ASP A 79 2.01 -18.92 -3.01
C ASP A 79 1.96 -20.41 -2.72
N LYS A 80 2.32 -21.24 -3.70
CA LYS A 80 2.37 -22.70 -3.52
C LYS A 80 3.47 -23.17 -2.56
N ARG A 81 4.48 -22.33 -2.33
CA ARG A 81 5.64 -22.64 -1.48
C ARG A 81 5.48 -22.00 -0.11
N PRO A 82 5.96 -22.66 0.95
CA PRO A 82 6.00 -22.06 2.27
C PRO A 82 7.01 -20.91 2.32
N LEU A 83 6.78 -19.94 3.20
CA LEU A 83 7.75 -18.92 3.56
C LEU A 83 8.87 -19.53 4.41
N PHE A 84 8.54 -20.53 5.22
CA PHE A 84 9.45 -21.16 6.15
C PHE A 84 9.01 -22.60 6.42
N SER A 85 9.96 -23.53 6.34
CA SER A 85 9.78 -24.92 6.76
C SER A 85 10.95 -25.33 7.63
N TYR A 86 10.64 -25.93 8.77
CA TYR A 86 11.64 -26.42 9.72
C TYR A 86 11.25 -27.81 10.20
N HIS A 87 12.22 -28.73 10.18
CA HIS A 87 12.02 -30.11 10.57
C HIS A 87 13.12 -30.52 11.55
N HIS A 88 12.71 -31.06 12.70
CA HIS A 88 13.61 -31.62 13.70
C HIS A 88 13.35 -33.11 13.88
N SER A 89 14.37 -33.92 13.63
CA SER A 89 14.35 -35.37 13.84
C SER A 89 14.94 -35.69 15.20
N ALA A 90 14.17 -36.34 16.08
CA ALA A 90 14.70 -36.90 17.32
C ALA A 90 15.71 -38.02 17.02
N ALA A 91 16.83 -38.05 17.74
CA ALA A 91 17.91 -39.02 17.52
C ALA A 91 17.44 -40.48 17.66
N ASN A 92 16.40 -40.72 18.47
CA ASN A 92 15.84 -42.05 18.72
C ASN A 92 14.82 -42.49 17.65
N HIS A 93 14.49 -41.65 16.68
CA HIS A 93 13.56 -41.97 15.59
C HIS A 93 14.39 -42.16 14.30
N GLY A 94 14.67 -43.41 13.93
CA GLY A 94 15.73 -43.83 12.99
C GLY A 94 15.65 -43.39 11.52
N HIS A 95 14.99 -42.29 11.18
CA HIS A 95 15.05 -41.64 9.86
C HIS A 95 14.75 -40.14 9.94
N ASP A 96 15.29 -39.38 8.99
CA ASP A 96 15.04 -37.94 8.89
C ASP A 96 13.61 -37.64 8.43
N ILE A 97 12.99 -36.62 9.05
CA ILE A 97 11.65 -36.15 8.70
C ILE A 97 11.71 -34.99 7.69
N ASN A 98 10.66 -34.84 6.89
CA ASN A 98 10.51 -33.80 5.87
C ASN A 98 9.04 -33.36 5.71
N ASP A 99 8.76 -32.54 4.69
CA ASP A 99 7.43 -31.96 4.45
C ASP A 99 6.34 -32.97 4.07
N THR A 100 6.74 -34.15 3.58
CA THR A 100 5.83 -35.26 3.23
C THR A 100 5.69 -36.32 4.33
N THR A 101 6.47 -36.21 5.42
CA THR A 101 6.38 -37.14 6.56
C THR A 101 4.98 -37.16 7.14
N ILE A 102 4.43 -38.36 7.33
CA ILE A 102 3.06 -38.59 7.81
C ILE A 102 3.04 -38.66 9.34
N TYR A 103 2.17 -37.85 9.93
CA TYR A 103 1.85 -37.82 11.36
C TYR A 103 0.40 -38.24 11.58
N ARG A 104 0.07 -38.65 12.81
CA ARG A 104 -1.32 -38.54 13.27
C ARG A 104 -1.62 -37.09 13.60
N ILE A 105 -2.75 -36.59 13.10
CA ILE A 105 -3.16 -35.18 13.28
C ILE A 105 -4.23 -34.99 14.36
N GLY A 106 -4.64 -36.07 15.03
CA GLY A 106 -5.61 -36.01 16.12
C GLY A 106 -6.83 -35.17 15.73
N SER A 107 -7.24 -34.24 16.59
CA SER A 107 -8.45 -33.44 16.42
C SER A 107 -8.41 -32.35 15.33
N ILE A 108 -7.32 -32.18 14.58
CA ILE A 108 -7.40 -31.51 13.27
C ILE A 108 -8.37 -32.28 12.34
N SER A 109 -8.58 -33.58 12.57
CA SER A 109 -9.64 -34.36 11.91
C SER A 109 -11.02 -33.71 11.99
N LYS A 110 -11.34 -32.99 13.08
CA LYS A 110 -12.61 -32.25 13.22
C LYS A 110 -12.72 -31.11 12.24
N LEU A 111 -11.62 -30.37 12.05
CA LEU A 111 -11.56 -29.29 11.08
C LEU A 111 -11.83 -29.84 9.67
N LEU A 112 -11.19 -30.96 9.32
CA LEU A 112 -11.41 -31.60 8.01
C LEU A 112 -12.84 -32.13 7.86
N THR A 113 -13.41 -32.71 8.92
CA THR A 113 -14.81 -33.18 8.93
C THR A 113 -15.78 -32.03 8.71
N ALA A 114 -15.62 -30.91 9.43
CA ALA A 114 -16.47 -29.74 9.26
C ALA A 114 -16.32 -29.14 7.86
N TYR A 115 -15.10 -29.07 7.33
CA TYR A 115 -14.84 -28.57 5.98
C TYR A 115 -15.50 -29.44 4.91
N VAL A 116 -15.29 -30.76 4.97
CA VAL A 116 -15.92 -31.73 4.05
C VAL A 116 -17.44 -31.69 4.16
N TYR A 117 -17.99 -31.57 5.37
CA TYR A 117 -19.42 -31.45 5.57
C TYR A 117 -19.97 -30.20 4.85
N LEU A 118 -19.29 -29.06 4.95
CA LEU A 118 -19.68 -27.82 4.26
C LEU A 118 -19.56 -27.92 2.73
N LEU A 119 -18.57 -28.65 2.23
CA LEU A 119 -18.37 -28.89 0.79
C LEU A 119 -19.48 -29.78 0.21
N GLU A 120 -19.90 -30.81 0.94
CA GLU A 120 -20.88 -31.79 0.47
C GLU A 120 -22.32 -31.34 0.72
N ALA A 121 -22.65 -30.96 1.96
CA ALA A 121 -24.03 -30.69 2.40
C ALA A 121 -24.34 -29.19 2.60
N GLY A 122 -23.32 -28.33 2.62
CA GLY A 122 -23.46 -26.90 2.92
C GLY A 122 -23.77 -26.62 4.40
N ASP A 123 -24.14 -25.38 4.69
CA ASP A 123 -24.41 -24.89 6.05
C ASP A 123 -25.90 -24.72 6.36
N VAL A 124 -26.80 -25.06 5.45
CA VAL A 124 -28.25 -25.04 5.71
C VAL A 124 -28.61 -26.05 6.80
N SER A 125 -28.00 -27.23 6.79
CA SER A 125 -28.23 -28.27 7.79
C SER A 125 -27.69 -27.90 9.17
N PHE A 126 -26.80 -26.90 9.29
CA PHE A 126 -26.28 -26.47 10.59
C PHE A 126 -27.36 -25.93 11.52
N ASN A 127 -28.50 -25.50 10.97
CA ASN A 127 -29.67 -25.04 11.74
C ASN A 127 -30.78 -26.09 11.81
N GLN A 128 -30.52 -27.33 11.39
CA GLN A 128 -31.49 -28.41 11.42
C GLN A 128 -31.11 -29.43 12.48
N PRO A 129 -32.10 -30.06 13.14
CA PRO A 129 -31.85 -31.02 14.20
C PRO A 129 -31.14 -32.26 13.65
N VAL A 130 -30.24 -32.83 14.44
CA VAL A 130 -29.46 -34.02 14.08
C VAL A 130 -30.38 -35.22 13.82
N THR A 131 -31.53 -35.28 14.50
CA THR A 131 -32.55 -36.33 14.32
C THR A 131 -33.11 -36.39 12.90
N ARG A 132 -33.03 -35.29 12.13
CA ARG A 132 -33.39 -35.30 10.71
C ARG A 132 -32.47 -36.17 9.86
N TYR A 133 -31.22 -36.33 10.29
CA TYR A 133 -30.18 -36.99 9.50
C TYR A 133 -29.66 -38.28 10.15
N VAL A 134 -29.98 -38.51 11.43
CA VAL A 134 -29.55 -39.70 12.18
C VAL A 134 -30.80 -40.40 12.74
N PRO A 135 -31.35 -41.40 12.02
CA PRO A 135 -32.60 -42.07 12.38
C PRO A 135 -32.60 -42.68 13.78
N GLU A 136 -31.48 -43.21 14.24
CA GLU A 136 -31.36 -43.81 15.57
C GLU A 136 -31.61 -42.80 16.71
N LEU A 137 -31.26 -41.53 16.48
CA LEU A 137 -31.53 -40.45 17.43
C LEU A 137 -33.00 -40.00 17.35
N ALA A 138 -33.61 -40.03 16.16
CA ALA A 138 -35.03 -39.73 16.00
C ALA A 138 -35.90 -40.78 16.72
N GLU A 139 -35.54 -42.06 16.59
CA GLU A 139 -36.18 -43.16 17.31
C GLU A 139 -36.03 -43.01 18.82
N PHE A 140 -34.84 -42.64 19.30
CA PHE A 140 -34.60 -42.43 20.72
C PHE A 140 -35.43 -41.26 21.28
N SER A 141 -35.49 -40.15 20.54
CA SER A 141 -36.30 -38.98 20.93
C SER A 141 -37.80 -39.30 20.94
N ALA A 142 -38.28 -40.07 19.97
CA ALA A 142 -39.66 -40.55 19.93
C ALA A 142 -39.99 -41.49 21.09
N TYR A 143 -39.08 -42.41 21.44
CA TYR A 143 -39.24 -43.30 22.59
C TYR A 143 -39.36 -42.52 23.90
N LEU A 144 -38.50 -41.53 24.13
CA LEU A 144 -38.52 -40.70 25.34
C LEU A 144 -39.84 -39.93 25.48
N ARG A 145 -40.32 -39.28 24.41
CA ARG A 145 -41.63 -38.59 24.40
C ARG A 145 -42.79 -39.50 24.81
N ASN A 146 -42.79 -40.75 24.34
CA ASN A 146 -43.87 -41.69 24.57
C ASN A 146 -43.84 -42.35 25.96
N SER A 147 -42.74 -42.23 26.70
CA SER A 147 -42.52 -42.92 27.98
C SER A 147 -43.08 -42.17 29.21
N GLY A 148 -43.62 -40.96 29.06
CA GLY A 148 -44.43 -40.26 30.08
C GLY A 148 -43.70 -39.82 31.36
N ASN A 149 -42.36 -39.89 31.41
CA ASN A 149 -41.57 -39.67 32.62
C ASN A 149 -40.98 -38.24 32.65
N GLU A 150 -41.85 -37.24 32.79
CA GLU A 150 -41.51 -35.80 32.64
C GLU A 150 -40.48 -35.26 33.65
N SER A 151 -40.39 -35.85 34.85
CA SER A 151 -39.53 -35.33 35.94
C SER A 151 -38.08 -35.81 35.88
N ALA A 152 -37.78 -36.80 35.03
CA ALA A 152 -36.46 -37.45 34.96
C ALA A 152 -35.70 -37.19 33.63
N SER A 153 -36.35 -36.60 32.62
CA SER A 153 -35.83 -36.69 31.24
C SER A 153 -34.63 -35.78 30.97
N ALA A 154 -34.69 -34.48 31.26
CA ALA A 154 -33.65 -33.52 30.85
C ALA A 154 -32.32 -33.66 31.60
N LEU A 155 -32.31 -34.34 32.76
CA LEU A 155 -31.08 -34.61 33.54
C LEU A 155 -30.44 -35.96 33.18
N GLN A 156 -31.21 -36.89 32.63
CA GLN A 156 -30.75 -38.26 32.34
C GLN A 156 -30.56 -38.52 30.86
N TYR A 157 -31.29 -37.80 29.99
CA TYR A 157 -31.31 -38.03 28.56
C TYR A 157 -31.09 -36.74 27.79
N VAL A 158 -30.32 -36.88 26.71
CA VAL A 158 -30.09 -35.80 25.76
C VAL A 158 -31.34 -35.59 24.92
N ASP A 159 -31.81 -34.34 24.81
CA ASP A 159 -32.83 -33.97 23.85
C ASP A 159 -32.18 -33.78 22.47
N TRP A 160 -32.29 -34.81 21.62
CA TRP A 160 -31.65 -34.77 20.30
C TRP A 160 -32.41 -33.93 19.28
N ASP A 161 -33.69 -33.58 19.54
CA ASP A 161 -34.45 -32.70 18.65
C ASP A 161 -34.03 -31.23 18.80
N ASP A 162 -33.42 -30.86 19.91
CA ASP A 162 -32.83 -29.53 20.13
C ASP A 162 -31.38 -29.41 19.64
N ILE A 163 -30.70 -30.53 19.38
CA ILE A 163 -29.31 -30.54 18.92
C ILE A 163 -29.25 -30.41 17.41
N THR A 164 -28.65 -29.34 16.90
CA THR A 164 -28.42 -29.15 15.47
C THR A 164 -27.05 -29.66 15.01
N ILE A 165 -26.87 -29.86 13.70
CA ILE A 165 -25.54 -30.15 13.13
C ILE A 165 -24.52 -29.04 13.47
N GLY A 166 -24.97 -27.78 13.49
CA GLY A 166 -24.13 -26.65 13.87
C GLY A 166 -23.71 -26.71 15.33
N ALA A 167 -24.60 -27.15 16.23
CA ALA A 167 -24.28 -27.34 17.64
C ALA A 167 -23.25 -28.46 17.85
N LEU A 168 -23.31 -29.54 17.06
CA LEU A 168 -22.28 -30.58 17.06
C LEU A 168 -20.93 -30.02 16.58
N ALA A 169 -20.93 -29.29 15.46
CA ALA A 169 -19.72 -28.73 14.86
C ALA A 169 -19.03 -27.68 15.73
N SER A 170 -19.81 -26.91 16.49
CA SER A 170 -19.33 -25.81 17.35
C SER A 170 -19.14 -26.17 18.81
N HIS A 171 -19.27 -27.45 19.16
CA HIS A 171 -19.24 -27.92 20.56
C HIS A 171 -20.32 -27.30 21.45
N MET A 172 -21.40 -26.78 20.86
CA MET A 172 -22.53 -26.19 21.58
C MET A 172 -23.66 -27.20 21.85
N ALA A 173 -23.47 -28.49 21.57
CA ALA A 173 -24.52 -29.50 21.72
C ALA A 173 -24.81 -29.90 23.18
N GLY A 174 -23.95 -29.55 24.14
CA GLY A 174 -24.14 -29.94 25.55
C GLY A 174 -24.00 -31.45 25.81
N ILE A 175 -23.49 -32.21 24.84
CA ILE A 175 -23.34 -33.67 24.92
C ILE A 175 -22.00 -34.10 25.51
N PRO A 176 -21.89 -35.34 26.03
CA PRO A 176 -20.66 -35.87 26.56
C PRO A 176 -19.46 -35.76 25.62
N ARG A 177 -18.28 -35.62 26.23
CA ARG A 177 -17.01 -35.59 25.51
C ARG A 177 -16.73 -36.89 24.77
N ASP A 178 -16.76 -37.97 25.53
CA ASP A 178 -16.33 -39.32 25.16
C ASP A 178 -17.35 -40.37 25.65
N PHE A 179 -17.19 -41.59 25.13
CA PHE A 179 -17.99 -42.76 25.47
C PHE A 179 -17.84 -43.16 26.95
N PRO A 180 -18.76 -43.98 27.49
CA PRO A 180 -18.54 -44.63 28.77
C PRO A 180 -17.18 -45.34 28.77
N SER A 181 -16.50 -45.30 29.91
CA SER A 181 -15.29 -46.11 30.10
C SER A 181 -15.67 -47.61 30.19
N PRO A 182 -14.74 -48.53 29.90
CA PRO A 182 -14.97 -49.96 30.14
C PRO A 182 -15.11 -50.26 31.64
N ALA A 183 -15.68 -51.43 31.96
CA ALA A 183 -15.75 -51.93 33.34
C ALA A 183 -14.37 -52.02 34.04
N SER A 184 -13.28 -52.17 33.27
CA SER A 184 -11.92 -52.15 33.83
C SER A 184 -11.52 -50.80 34.42
N ALA A 185 -12.05 -49.69 33.90
CA ALA A 185 -11.84 -48.36 34.45
C ALA A 185 -12.64 -48.17 35.74
N ASP A 186 -13.88 -48.66 35.78
CA ASP A 186 -14.69 -48.66 37.00
C ASP A 186 -13.98 -49.42 38.12
N HIS A 187 -13.39 -50.59 37.83
CA HIS A 187 -12.58 -51.32 38.80
C HIS A 187 -11.33 -50.56 39.28
N GLN A 188 -10.73 -49.72 38.43
CA GLN A 188 -9.64 -48.85 38.88
C GLN A 188 -10.15 -47.76 39.82
N LEU A 189 -11.31 -47.17 39.54
CA LEU A 189 -11.96 -46.20 40.43
C LEU A 189 -12.38 -46.85 41.75
N GLU A 190 -12.93 -48.07 41.72
CA GLU A 190 -13.26 -48.84 42.92
C GLU A 190 -12.02 -49.08 43.79
N ARG A 191 -10.87 -49.40 43.18
CA ARG A 191 -9.58 -49.52 43.89
C ARG A 191 -9.10 -48.21 44.51
N LEU A 192 -9.56 -47.07 43.99
CA LEU A 192 -9.33 -45.74 44.55
C LEU A 192 -10.37 -45.33 45.60
N GLY A 193 -11.30 -46.22 45.96
CA GLY A 193 -12.29 -46.02 47.02
C GLY A 193 -13.66 -45.51 46.55
N PHE A 194 -13.91 -45.44 45.24
CA PHE A 194 -15.24 -45.12 44.71
C PHE A 194 -16.21 -46.29 44.93
N PRO A 195 -17.53 -46.03 45.13
CA PRO A 195 -18.50 -47.10 45.32
C PRO A 195 -18.63 -47.97 44.07
N PRO A 196 -18.90 -49.28 44.22
CA PRO A 196 -19.09 -50.16 43.08
C PRO A 196 -20.34 -49.77 42.28
N VAL A 197 -20.23 -49.83 40.95
CA VAL A 197 -21.31 -49.46 40.03
C VAL A 197 -21.77 -50.66 39.22
N ARG A 198 -22.99 -50.57 38.66
CA ARG A 198 -23.50 -51.61 37.76
C ARG A 198 -22.67 -51.60 36.48
N THR A 199 -22.09 -52.76 36.14
CA THR A 199 -21.32 -52.90 34.91
C THR A 199 -22.22 -52.66 33.69
N VAL A 200 -21.78 -51.75 32.83
CA VAL A 200 -22.40 -51.53 31.52
C VAL A 200 -21.50 -52.18 30.47
N ASN A 201 -22.05 -53.09 29.67
CA ASN A 201 -21.26 -53.89 28.73
C ASN A 201 -21.50 -53.43 27.29
N PHE A 202 -20.45 -52.93 26.65
CA PHE A 202 -20.45 -52.50 25.25
C PHE A 202 -19.30 -53.18 24.49
N ALA A 203 -19.49 -53.40 23.19
CA ALA A 203 -18.43 -53.91 22.33
C ALA A 203 -17.49 -52.76 21.92
N TYR A 204 -16.26 -52.77 22.43
CA TYR A 204 -15.19 -51.83 22.07
C TYR A 204 -14.20 -52.46 21.10
N CYS A 205 -13.65 -51.65 20.20
CA CYS A 205 -12.67 -52.06 19.20
C CYS A 205 -11.26 -51.64 19.58
N GLY A 206 -10.30 -52.52 19.31
CA GLY A 206 -8.88 -52.34 19.64
C GLY A 206 -8.47 -52.91 21.01
N LYS A 207 -7.15 -52.89 21.30
CA LYS A 207 -6.56 -53.41 22.55
C LYS A 207 -6.78 -52.49 23.78
N SER A 208 -7.22 -51.25 23.57
CA SER A 208 -7.50 -50.24 24.60
C SER A 208 -8.89 -49.64 24.35
N VAL A 209 -9.66 -49.45 25.42
CA VAL A 209 -11.11 -49.71 25.45
C VAL A 209 -11.97 -48.45 25.22
N LEU A 210 -11.63 -47.62 24.23
CA LEU A 210 -12.20 -46.27 24.10
C LEU A 210 -13.17 -46.06 22.93
N TYR A 211 -13.27 -46.98 21.97
CA TYR A 211 -14.04 -46.77 20.74
C TYR A 211 -15.06 -47.90 20.54
N PRO A 212 -16.37 -47.61 20.47
CA PRO A 212 -17.38 -48.62 20.11
C PRO A 212 -17.08 -49.24 18.74
N CYS A 213 -17.28 -50.55 18.62
CA CYS A 213 -16.84 -51.29 17.44
C CYS A 213 -17.62 -51.03 16.16
N ASN A 214 -18.90 -50.69 16.30
CA ASN A 214 -19.81 -50.49 15.19
C ASN A 214 -20.89 -49.49 15.60
N ARG A 215 -21.66 -49.06 14.61
CA ARG A 215 -22.76 -48.10 14.76
C ARG A 215 -23.77 -48.51 15.84
N THR A 216 -24.14 -49.79 15.95
CA THR A 216 -25.06 -50.28 16.99
C THR A 216 -24.47 -50.09 18.40
N ALA A 217 -23.23 -50.55 18.61
CA ALA A 217 -22.54 -50.40 19.88
C ALA A 217 -22.34 -48.92 20.25
N PHE A 218 -22.13 -48.05 19.27
CA PHE A 218 -22.09 -46.61 19.46
C PHE A 218 -23.41 -46.07 20.01
N PHE A 219 -24.55 -46.38 19.37
CA PHE A 219 -25.85 -45.88 19.81
C PHE A 219 -26.27 -46.46 21.17
N ASP A 220 -25.91 -47.71 21.46
CA ASP A 220 -26.11 -48.29 22.79
C ASP A 220 -25.27 -47.58 23.87
N ALA A 221 -24.03 -47.23 23.55
CA ALA A 221 -23.12 -46.53 24.46
C ALA A 221 -23.54 -45.10 24.78
N ILE A 222 -24.05 -44.33 23.80
CA ILE A 222 -24.47 -42.95 24.06
C ILE A 222 -25.80 -42.89 24.84
N ARG A 223 -26.67 -43.91 24.75
CA ARG A 223 -27.95 -43.97 25.49
C ARG A 223 -27.79 -43.99 27.01
N THR A 224 -26.62 -44.40 27.51
CA THR A 224 -26.33 -44.44 28.95
C THR A 224 -25.64 -43.18 29.46
N ARG A 225 -25.34 -42.23 28.57
CA ARG A 225 -24.70 -40.97 28.92
C ARG A 225 -25.75 -39.90 29.15
N HIS A 226 -25.61 -39.19 30.26
CA HIS A 226 -26.43 -38.03 30.57
C HIS A 226 -25.96 -36.80 29.77
N PRO A 227 -26.84 -35.83 29.50
CA PRO A 227 -26.41 -34.52 29.01
C PRO A 227 -25.42 -33.87 29.99
N VAL A 228 -24.47 -33.12 29.46
CA VAL A 228 -23.49 -32.37 30.26
C VAL A 228 -24.01 -30.97 30.56
N GLU A 229 -24.67 -30.36 29.59
CA GLU A 229 -25.21 -29.01 29.66
C GLU A 229 -26.40 -28.88 28.70
N ALA A 230 -27.24 -27.85 28.89
CA ALA A 230 -28.27 -27.52 27.91
C ALA A 230 -27.65 -27.15 26.54
N ALA A 231 -28.30 -27.59 25.46
CA ALA A 231 -27.87 -27.24 24.11
C ALA A 231 -27.82 -25.70 23.93
N CYS A 232 -26.78 -25.23 23.24
CA CYS A 232 -26.48 -23.83 22.97
C CYS A 232 -26.22 -22.95 24.21
N SER A 233 -26.00 -23.52 25.40
CA SER A 233 -25.71 -22.76 26.63
C SER A 233 -24.24 -22.32 26.72
N THR A 234 -23.29 -23.26 26.55
CA THR A 234 -21.85 -23.00 26.61
C THR A 234 -21.08 -24.05 25.80
N PRO A 235 -19.90 -23.74 25.24
CA PRO A 235 -19.12 -24.73 24.51
C PRO A 235 -18.59 -25.85 25.42
N ILE A 236 -18.96 -27.08 25.11
CA ILE A 236 -18.50 -28.32 25.76
C ILE A 236 -17.91 -29.24 24.68
N TYR A 237 -16.59 -29.43 24.74
CA TYR A 237 -15.86 -30.21 23.74
C TYR A 237 -16.37 -31.65 23.64
N SER A 238 -16.73 -32.09 22.43
CA SER A 238 -17.24 -33.44 22.18
C SER A 238 -16.61 -34.11 20.95
N ASN A 239 -16.06 -35.30 21.16
CA ASN A 239 -15.65 -36.21 20.09
C ASN A 239 -16.87 -36.93 19.49
N ILE A 240 -17.85 -37.28 20.34
CA ILE A 240 -19.11 -37.93 19.91
C ILE A 240 -19.82 -37.09 18.85
N GLY A 241 -19.85 -35.76 19.01
CA GLY A 241 -20.53 -34.89 18.06
C GLY A 241 -19.99 -34.99 16.63
N TYR A 242 -18.68 -35.22 16.48
CA TYR A 242 -18.04 -35.35 15.16
C TYR A 242 -18.31 -36.71 14.50
N GLN A 243 -18.45 -37.77 15.28
CA GLN A 243 -18.92 -39.06 14.76
C GLN A 243 -20.40 -38.98 14.33
N LEU A 244 -21.24 -38.29 15.10
CA LEU A 244 -22.63 -38.03 14.71
C LEU A 244 -22.73 -37.19 13.42
N MET A 245 -21.88 -36.18 13.26
CA MET A 245 -21.81 -35.40 12.02
C MET A 245 -21.44 -36.27 10.82
N ALA A 246 -20.50 -37.20 10.96
CA ALA A 246 -20.15 -38.12 9.89
C ALA A 246 -21.32 -39.05 9.56
N TYR A 247 -21.99 -39.65 10.56
CA TYR A 247 -23.19 -40.45 10.34
C TYR A 247 -24.34 -39.68 9.68
N ALA A 248 -24.52 -38.41 10.04
CA ALA A 248 -25.47 -37.53 9.36
C ALA A 248 -25.08 -37.34 7.88
N LEU A 249 -23.80 -37.11 7.61
CA LEU A 249 -23.30 -36.92 6.25
C LEU A 249 -23.45 -38.19 5.40
N GLU A 250 -23.12 -39.35 5.96
CA GLU A 250 -23.30 -40.66 5.31
C GLU A 250 -24.77 -40.92 4.96
N ASN A 251 -25.69 -40.57 5.84
CA ASN A 251 -27.12 -40.70 5.58
C ASN A 251 -27.64 -39.67 4.55
N ILE A 252 -27.03 -38.48 4.47
CA ILE A 252 -27.34 -37.48 3.45
C ILE A 252 -26.92 -37.96 2.07
N THR A 253 -25.74 -38.56 1.95
CA THR A 253 -25.15 -38.90 0.64
C THR A 253 -25.36 -40.35 0.22
N GLY A 254 -25.64 -41.26 1.15
CA GLY A 254 -25.66 -42.70 0.91
C GLY A 254 -24.27 -43.33 0.70
N THR A 255 -23.19 -42.64 1.07
CA THR A 255 -21.79 -43.10 0.92
C THR A 255 -21.04 -43.03 2.23
N THR A 256 -19.94 -43.77 2.39
CA THR A 256 -19.16 -43.77 3.65
C THR A 256 -18.39 -42.46 3.83
N TYR A 257 -18.15 -42.03 5.07
CA TYR A 257 -17.37 -40.82 5.35
C TYR A 257 -15.96 -40.84 4.71
N PRO A 258 -15.18 -41.94 4.73
CA PRO A 258 -13.90 -42.01 4.02
C PRO A 258 -14.01 -41.72 2.51
N ASP A 259 -15.06 -42.19 1.84
CA ASP A 259 -15.29 -41.92 0.42
C ASP A 259 -15.59 -40.44 0.18
N ILE A 260 -16.37 -39.81 1.07
CA ILE A 260 -16.71 -38.38 0.98
C ILE A 260 -15.47 -37.53 1.22
N LEU A 261 -14.68 -37.82 2.27
CA LEU A 261 -13.40 -37.16 2.55
C LEU A 261 -12.45 -37.26 1.34
N SER A 262 -12.38 -38.44 0.71
CA SER A 262 -11.56 -38.64 -0.47
C SER A 262 -12.02 -37.80 -1.65
N ARG A 263 -13.31 -37.90 -2.00
CA ARG A 263 -13.92 -37.23 -3.17
C ARG A 263 -13.94 -35.71 -3.03
N GLN A 264 -14.25 -35.19 -1.85
CA GLN A 264 -14.45 -33.74 -1.64
C GLN A 264 -13.18 -32.98 -1.27
N LEU A 265 -12.18 -33.64 -0.66
CA LEU A 265 -11.01 -32.95 -0.15
C LEU A 265 -9.69 -33.52 -0.69
N ILE A 266 -9.44 -34.82 -0.51
CA ILE A 266 -8.14 -35.42 -0.83
C ILE A 266 -7.84 -35.36 -2.34
N LEU A 267 -8.75 -35.85 -3.17
CA LEU A 267 -8.53 -35.90 -4.63
C LEU A 267 -8.52 -34.50 -5.26
N PRO A 268 -9.45 -33.57 -4.95
CA PRO A 268 -9.45 -32.23 -5.56
C PRO A 268 -8.22 -31.40 -5.20
N LEU A 269 -7.69 -31.52 -3.98
CA LEU A 269 -6.52 -30.75 -3.54
C LEU A 269 -5.19 -31.48 -3.81
N GLY A 270 -5.22 -32.74 -4.25
CA GLY A 270 -4.02 -33.55 -4.51
C GLY A 270 -3.23 -33.91 -3.25
N LEU A 271 -3.93 -34.26 -2.16
CA LEU A 271 -3.33 -34.53 -0.85
C LEU A 271 -2.76 -35.95 -0.79
N ASN A 272 -1.46 -36.10 -1.10
CA ASN A 272 -0.84 -37.42 -1.28
C ASN A 272 -0.52 -38.15 0.03
N SER A 273 -0.46 -37.43 1.14
CA SER A 273 -0.07 -37.95 2.46
C SER A 273 -1.24 -37.95 3.46
N THR A 274 -2.44 -37.54 3.03
CA THR A 274 -3.64 -37.46 3.85
C THR A 274 -4.51 -38.71 3.67
N SER A 275 -4.88 -39.35 4.77
CA SER A 275 -5.68 -40.59 4.71
C SER A 275 -6.57 -40.78 5.94
N TYR A 276 -7.69 -41.50 5.74
CA TYR A 276 -8.61 -41.89 6.80
C TYR A 276 -8.05 -43.02 7.68
N ALA A 277 -7.51 -44.05 7.04
CA ALA A 277 -6.92 -45.20 7.70
C ALA A 277 -5.40 -45.09 7.71
N LYS A 278 -4.76 -45.91 8.55
CA LYS A 278 -3.31 -46.05 8.59
C LYS A 278 -2.76 -46.31 7.17
N PRO A 279 -1.72 -45.57 6.72
CA PRO A 279 -1.02 -45.87 5.47
C PRO A 279 -0.54 -47.32 5.39
N ALA A 280 -0.73 -47.95 4.23
CA ALA A 280 -0.32 -49.35 4.00
C ALA A 280 1.20 -49.53 4.14
N ASN A 281 1.98 -48.56 3.64
CA ASN A 281 3.40 -48.44 3.90
C ASN A 281 3.64 -47.31 4.92
N SER A 282 4.37 -47.61 6.00
CA SER A 282 4.71 -46.64 7.05
C SER A 282 6.12 -46.07 6.92
N ASP A 283 6.86 -46.35 5.85
CA ASP A 283 8.22 -45.85 5.61
C ASP A 283 8.31 -44.31 5.64
N SER A 284 7.26 -43.63 5.18
CA SER A 284 7.16 -42.16 5.21
C SER A 284 6.49 -41.63 6.47
N SER A 285 6.28 -42.46 7.50
CA SER A 285 5.60 -42.07 8.74
C SER A 285 6.55 -41.97 9.91
N ILE A 286 6.36 -40.94 10.73
CA ILE A 286 7.07 -40.85 12.00
C ILE A 286 6.32 -41.65 13.06
N ILE A 287 7.02 -42.58 13.71
CA ILE A 287 6.46 -43.46 14.75
C ILE A 287 7.40 -43.42 15.96
N PRO A 288 7.06 -42.68 17.04
CA PRO A 288 7.87 -42.69 18.24
C PRO A 288 7.73 -44.04 18.95
N GLU A 289 8.84 -44.56 19.49
CA GLU A 289 8.91 -45.87 20.14
C GLU A 289 8.39 -47.04 19.28
N SER A 290 7.13 -47.43 19.44
CA SER A 290 6.47 -48.51 18.71
C SER A 290 5.11 -48.09 18.17
N PRO A 291 4.59 -48.72 17.09
CA PRO A 291 3.26 -48.41 16.59
C PRO A 291 2.16 -48.50 17.66
N SER A 292 2.25 -49.49 18.55
CA SER A 292 1.26 -49.71 19.61
C SER A 292 1.39 -48.72 20.78
N SER A 293 2.61 -48.41 21.25
CA SER A 293 2.79 -47.50 22.39
C SER A 293 2.52 -46.05 22.03
N SER A 294 2.91 -45.63 20.82
CA SER A 294 2.61 -44.29 20.29
C SER A 294 1.16 -44.08 19.87
N TRP A 295 0.41 -45.18 19.75
CA TRP A 295 -0.92 -45.25 19.15
C TRP A 295 -0.95 -44.92 17.66
N TYR A 296 0.14 -45.15 16.95
CA TYR A 296 0.18 -44.98 15.50
C TYR A 296 -0.72 -45.97 14.75
N ASP A 297 -0.94 -47.19 15.27
CA ASP A 297 -1.75 -48.24 14.64
C ASP A 297 -3.13 -48.46 15.29
N VAL A 298 -3.50 -47.65 16.29
CA VAL A 298 -4.81 -47.70 16.95
C VAL A 298 -5.92 -47.28 15.98
N ASN A 299 -6.74 -48.22 15.55
CA ASN A 299 -7.90 -47.92 14.71
C ASN A 299 -8.98 -47.21 15.55
N THR A 300 -9.31 -45.97 15.18
CA THR A 300 -10.37 -45.18 15.83
C THR A 300 -11.77 -45.49 15.27
N CYS A 301 -11.85 -46.39 14.28
CA CYS A 301 -13.08 -46.85 13.64
C CYS A 301 -13.96 -45.65 13.21
N ASP A 302 -15.24 -45.66 13.57
CA ASP A 302 -16.18 -44.60 13.21
C ASP A 302 -15.93 -43.28 13.96
N GLN A 303 -15.01 -43.25 14.93
CA GLN A 303 -14.56 -42.03 15.58
C GLN A 303 -13.45 -41.30 14.79
N GLY A 304 -13.02 -41.85 13.65
CA GLY A 304 -12.05 -41.23 12.74
C GLY A 304 -12.30 -39.75 12.41
N PRO A 305 -13.54 -39.31 12.13
CA PRO A 305 -13.87 -37.90 11.93
C PRO A 305 -13.47 -36.98 13.11
N ALA A 306 -13.45 -37.50 14.33
CA ALA A 306 -13.08 -36.73 15.51
C ALA A 306 -11.56 -36.65 15.73
N ALA A 307 -10.80 -37.72 15.44
CA ALA A 307 -9.37 -37.75 15.79
C ALA A 307 -8.48 -38.73 14.98
N GLY A 308 -9.01 -39.47 14.02
CA GLY A 308 -8.34 -40.64 13.45
C GLY A 308 -7.47 -40.42 12.23
N LEU A 309 -7.50 -39.24 11.61
CA LEU A 309 -6.84 -39.02 10.32
C LEU A 309 -5.32 -38.90 10.44
N TYR A 310 -4.66 -39.12 9.31
CA TYR A 310 -3.23 -38.95 9.09
C TYR A 310 -3.01 -37.89 8.03
N SER A 311 -1.93 -37.12 8.14
CA SER A 311 -1.53 -36.13 7.14
C SER A 311 -0.04 -35.82 7.23
N SER A 312 0.50 -35.21 6.18
CA SER A 312 1.76 -34.49 6.23
C SER A 312 1.53 -32.99 6.46
N ILE A 313 2.62 -32.27 6.74
CA ILE A 313 2.57 -30.81 6.91
C ILE A 313 2.36 -30.11 5.55
N ALA A 314 2.88 -30.65 4.45
CA ALA A 314 2.65 -30.13 3.11
C ALA A 314 1.16 -30.19 2.70
N ASP A 315 0.47 -31.28 3.04
CA ASP A 315 -0.96 -31.42 2.78
C ASP A 315 -1.79 -30.47 3.64
N LEU A 316 -1.45 -30.32 4.94
CA LEU A 316 -2.14 -29.36 5.81
C LEU A 316 -1.92 -27.91 5.36
N ARG A 317 -0.73 -27.56 4.84
CA ARG A 317 -0.50 -26.28 4.16
C ARG A 317 -1.48 -26.09 3.02
N ARG A 318 -1.61 -27.08 2.14
CA ARG A 318 -2.50 -27.02 0.97
C ARG A 318 -3.96 -26.81 1.37
N ILE A 319 -4.41 -27.49 2.42
CA ILE A 319 -5.75 -27.31 3.01
C ILE A 319 -5.91 -25.89 3.54
N GLY A 320 -4.95 -25.38 4.33
CA GLY A 320 -5.00 -24.04 4.90
C GLY A 320 -5.04 -22.94 3.84
N GLN A 321 -4.27 -23.11 2.77
CA GLN A 321 -4.30 -22.25 1.60
C GLN A 321 -5.68 -22.25 0.95
N SER A 322 -6.29 -23.43 0.74
CA SER A 322 -7.64 -23.51 0.13
C SER A 322 -8.73 -22.77 0.93
N ILE A 323 -8.57 -22.70 2.27
CA ILE A 323 -9.48 -21.96 3.15
C ILE A 323 -9.21 -20.46 3.02
N LEU A 324 -7.95 -20.03 3.13
CA LEU A 324 -7.57 -18.61 3.05
C LEU A 324 -7.85 -17.98 1.68
N THR A 325 -7.79 -18.76 0.59
CA THR A 325 -8.05 -18.29 -0.78
C THR A 325 -9.49 -18.51 -1.24
N TYR A 326 -10.34 -19.11 -0.42
CA TYR A 326 -11.73 -19.44 -0.77
C TYR A 326 -11.85 -20.39 -1.99
N GLU A 327 -10.86 -21.26 -2.19
CA GLU A 327 -10.76 -22.08 -3.40
C GLU A 327 -11.89 -23.10 -3.52
N MET A 328 -12.24 -23.75 -2.41
CA MET A 328 -13.24 -24.84 -2.40
C MET A 328 -14.62 -24.37 -1.91
N LEU A 329 -14.67 -23.33 -1.08
CA LEU A 329 -15.91 -22.73 -0.57
C LEU A 329 -15.99 -21.27 -0.99
N SER A 330 -17.17 -20.85 -1.47
CA SER A 330 -17.40 -19.45 -1.84
C SER A 330 -17.02 -18.49 -0.71
N PRO A 331 -16.50 -17.29 -1.01
CA PRO A 331 -16.03 -16.37 0.03
C PRO A 331 -17.03 -16.06 1.17
N PRO A 332 -18.35 -15.86 0.92
CA PRO A 332 -19.31 -15.66 2.01
C PRO A 332 -19.47 -16.87 2.93
N LYS A 333 -19.50 -18.09 2.38
CA LYS A 333 -19.61 -19.34 3.16
C LYS A 333 -18.39 -19.53 4.06
N THR A 334 -17.19 -19.35 3.53
CA THR A 334 -15.95 -19.46 4.31
C THR A 334 -15.87 -18.41 5.41
N ARG A 335 -16.15 -17.15 5.10
CA ARG A 335 -16.16 -16.08 6.11
C ARG A 335 -17.17 -16.32 7.22
N ARG A 336 -18.37 -16.84 6.89
CA ARG A 336 -19.39 -17.23 7.87
C ARG A 336 -18.92 -18.38 8.75
N TRP A 337 -18.39 -19.43 8.14
CA TRP A 337 -17.88 -20.61 8.85
C TRP A 337 -16.76 -20.27 9.84
N MET A 338 -15.89 -19.34 9.47
CA MET A 338 -14.79 -18.93 10.35
C MET A 338 -15.26 -18.09 11.54
N LYS A 339 -16.46 -17.49 11.55
CA LYS A 339 -16.89 -16.64 12.68
C LYS A 339 -17.00 -17.41 14.00
N PRO A 340 -16.78 -16.74 15.15
CA PRO A 340 -17.09 -17.32 16.45
C PRO A 340 -18.58 -17.62 16.55
N VAL A 341 -18.89 -18.75 17.18
CA VAL A 341 -20.26 -19.16 17.54
C VAL A 341 -20.55 -18.80 18.99
N SER A 342 -19.57 -18.95 19.88
CA SER A 342 -19.66 -18.54 21.28
C SER A 342 -18.34 -17.97 21.79
N PHE A 343 -18.41 -17.05 22.74
CA PHE A 343 -17.24 -16.70 23.57
C PHE A 343 -17.04 -17.77 24.65
N THR A 344 -15.83 -17.81 25.21
CA THR A 344 -15.56 -18.53 26.46
C THR A 344 -15.55 -17.56 27.64
N ALA A 345 -15.33 -18.06 28.85
CA ALA A 345 -15.11 -17.22 30.02
C ALA A 345 -13.78 -16.43 29.94
N ASP A 346 -12.83 -16.86 29.09
CA ASP A 346 -11.63 -16.10 28.78
C ASP A 346 -11.91 -15.13 27.63
N PRO A 347 -11.78 -13.80 27.83
CA PRO A 347 -12.02 -12.81 26.78
C PRO A 347 -11.02 -12.88 25.61
N GLN A 348 -9.94 -13.67 25.73
CA GLN A 348 -8.98 -13.92 24.66
C GLN A 348 -9.34 -15.12 23.79
N VAL A 349 -10.40 -15.86 24.11
CA VAL A 349 -10.74 -17.12 23.43
C VAL A 349 -12.23 -17.21 23.11
N ALA A 350 -12.52 -17.57 21.86
CA ALA A 350 -13.85 -17.92 21.36
C ALA A 350 -13.84 -19.30 20.69
N VAL A 351 -15.03 -19.87 20.52
CA VAL A 351 -15.25 -21.17 19.89
C VAL A 351 -16.09 -20.98 18.63
N GLY A 352 -15.60 -21.50 17.51
CA GLY A 352 -16.29 -21.63 16.23
C GLY A 352 -16.56 -23.10 15.90
N ALA A 353 -16.76 -23.41 14.62
CA ALA A 353 -17.21 -24.74 14.19
C ALA A 353 -16.20 -25.50 13.31
N PRO A 354 -15.05 -26.03 13.80
CA PRO A 354 -14.66 -26.27 15.20
C PRO A 354 -13.54 -25.36 15.72
N TRP A 355 -13.43 -24.14 15.20
CA TRP A 355 -12.31 -23.27 15.48
C TRP A 355 -12.12 -22.99 16.98
N GLU A 356 -10.91 -23.16 17.48
CA GLU A 356 -10.42 -22.59 18.73
C GLU A 356 -9.85 -21.22 18.34
N ILE A 357 -10.64 -20.16 18.52
CA ILE A 357 -10.32 -18.83 18.03
C ILE A 357 -9.64 -18.06 19.16
N ALA A 358 -8.35 -17.81 19.03
CA ALA A 358 -7.56 -17.10 20.05
C ALA A 358 -7.22 -15.69 19.57
N ARG A 359 -7.14 -14.74 20.49
CA ARG A 359 -6.59 -13.41 20.18
C ARG A 359 -5.10 -13.54 19.88
N VAL A 360 -4.65 -12.81 18.87
CA VAL A 360 -3.24 -12.77 18.49
C VAL A 360 -2.41 -12.06 19.58
N PRO A 361 -1.40 -12.73 20.18
CA PRO A 361 -0.49 -12.08 21.13
C PRO A 361 0.29 -10.94 20.47
N SER A 362 0.56 -9.88 21.23
CA SER A 362 1.44 -8.78 20.83
C SER A 362 1.01 -7.98 19.58
N ALA A 363 -0.22 -8.16 19.10
CA ALA A 363 -0.79 -7.29 18.07
C ALA A 363 -1.15 -5.94 18.71
N ASN A 364 -0.77 -4.84 18.07
CA ASN A 364 -1.16 -3.48 18.49
C ASN A 364 -2.68 -3.24 18.37
N ARG A 365 -3.38 -4.16 17.69
CA ARG A 365 -4.83 -4.16 17.47
C ARG A 365 -5.44 -5.51 17.82
N THR A 366 -6.77 -5.54 17.96
CA THR A 366 -7.51 -6.78 18.25
C THR A 366 -7.63 -7.63 16.99
N SER A 367 -6.65 -8.51 16.76
CA SER A 367 -6.67 -9.53 15.71
C SER A 367 -6.89 -10.93 16.27
N TRP A 368 -7.39 -11.84 15.44
CA TRP A 368 -7.74 -13.21 15.84
C TRP A 368 -7.03 -14.25 14.96
N MET A 369 -6.57 -15.32 15.59
CA MET A 369 -6.08 -16.53 14.93
C MET A 369 -7.13 -17.63 15.05
N TYR A 370 -7.39 -18.30 13.93
CA TYR A 370 -8.36 -19.40 13.85
C TYR A 370 -7.57 -20.69 13.94
N THR A 371 -7.64 -21.35 15.09
CA THR A 371 -6.78 -22.51 15.37
C THR A 371 -7.57 -23.80 15.53
N LYS A 372 -6.91 -24.93 15.33
CA LYS A 372 -7.39 -26.22 15.79
C LYS A 372 -6.22 -27.07 16.27
N GLY A 373 -6.21 -27.38 17.55
CA GLY A 373 -5.30 -28.36 18.14
C GLY A 373 -5.75 -29.80 17.90
N GLY A 374 -4.80 -30.73 17.91
CA GLY A 374 -5.03 -32.16 17.84
C GLY A 374 -4.07 -32.94 18.73
N LYS A 375 -4.59 -33.94 19.44
CA LYS A 375 -3.79 -34.88 20.23
C LYS A 375 -4.33 -36.30 20.08
N LEU A 376 -3.44 -37.25 19.85
CA LEU A 376 -3.76 -38.68 19.93
C LEU A 376 -2.48 -39.47 20.23
N GLY A 377 -2.47 -40.25 21.32
CA GLY A 377 -1.26 -40.95 21.76
C GLY A 377 -0.07 -39.99 21.95
N MET A 378 1.07 -40.33 21.33
CA MET A 378 2.30 -39.53 21.34
C MET A 378 2.35 -38.45 20.25
N TYR A 379 1.23 -38.13 19.62
CA TYR A 379 1.16 -37.12 18.56
C TYR A 379 0.39 -35.89 19.04
N SER A 380 0.93 -34.72 18.73
CA SER A 380 0.26 -33.42 18.92
C SER A 380 0.40 -32.58 17.67
N SER A 381 -0.61 -31.78 17.37
CA SER A 381 -0.64 -30.93 16.18
C SER A 381 -1.41 -29.65 16.44
N LEU A 382 -1.08 -28.61 15.67
CA LEU A 382 -1.83 -27.36 15.62
C LEU A 382 -1.82 -26.82 14.21
N MET A 383 -2.98 -26.39 13.75
CA MET A 383 -3.14 -25.54 12.58
C MET A 383 -3.67 -24.19 13.01
N ALA A 384 -3.11 -23.10 12.50
CA ALA A 384 -3.52 -21.74 12.79
C ALA A 384 -3.61 -20.92 11.49
N LEU A 385 -4.72 -20.22 11.29
CA LEU A 385 -4.94 -19.31 10.16
C LEU A 385 -5.04 -17.86 10.66
N LEU A 386 -4.33 -16.97 9.97
CA LEU A 386 -4.25 -15.53 10.22
C LEU A 386 -4.82 -14.79 8.99
N PRO A 387 -6.16 -14.75 8.82
CA PRO A 387 -6.79 -14.28 7.58
C PRO A 387 -6.54 -12.80 7.29
N ASP A 388 -6.37 -11.97 8.32
CA ASP A 388 -6.09 -10.53 8.14
C ASP A 388 -4.80 -10.28 7.34
N TRP A 389 -3.84 -11.20 7.42
CA TRP A 389 -2.57 -11.13 6.68
C TRP A 389 -2.43 -12.21 5.59
N GLY A 390 -3.44 -13.07 5.41
CA GLY A 390 -3.39 -14.16 4.44
C GLY A 390 -2.27 -15.17 4.71
N VAL A 391 -2.01 -15.52 5.98
CA VAL A 391 -0.94 -16.46 6.38
C VAL A 391 -1.48 -17.62 7.19
N GLY A 392 -0.92 -18.81 7.00
CA GLY A 392 -1.14 -19.97 7.85
C GLY A 392 0.15 -20.44 8.53
N LEU A 393 -0.02 -21.08 9.67
CA LEU A 393 1.01 -21.74 10.47
C LEU A 393 0.53 -23.15 10.80
N THR A 394 1.41 -24.15 10.68
CA THR A 394 1.12 -25.52 11.09
C THR A 394 2.32 -26.10 11.84
N VAL A 395 2.04 -26.82 12.92
CA VAL A 395 3.04 -27.53 13.72
C VAL A 395 2.56 -28.96 13.94
N LEU A 396 3.39 -29.94 13.59
CA LEU A 396 3.16 -31.37 13.80
C LEU A 396 4.27 -31.94 14.68
N ALA A 397 3.94 -32.68 15.72
CA ALA A 397 4.90 -33.25 16.66
C ALA A 397 4.59 -34.70 17.01
N ALA A 398 5.64 -35.51 17.16
CA ALA A 398 5.57 -36.93 17.52
C ALA A 398 6.69 -37.26 18.52
N GLY A 399 6.31 -37.66 19.74
CA GLY A 399 7.24 -37.93 20.82
C GLY A 399 6.65 -37.73 22.21
N THR A 400 7.48 -37.92 23.24
CA THR A 400 7.11 -37.77 24.65
C THR A 400 6.69 -36.34 25.00
N ASP A 401 7.32 -35.34 24.37
CA ASP A 401 7.06 -33.91 24.59
C ASP A 401 6.33 -33.25 23.41
N ALA A 402 5.62 -34.03 22.60
CA ALA A 402 4.78 -33.47 21.53
C ALA A 402 3.80 -32.37 22.02
N PRO A 403 3.16 -32.48 23.21
CA PRO A 403 2.35 -31.40 23.77
C PRO A 403 3.14 -30.11 24.07
N GLY A 404 4.38 -30.23 24.56
CA GLY A 404 5.24 -29.07 24.84
C GLY A 404 5.59 -28.30 23.57
N VAL A 405 5.95 -29.02 22.50
CA VAL A 405 6.19 -28.45 21.16
C VAL A 405 5.01 -27.60 20.69
N VAL A 406 3.79 -28.16 20.73
CA VAL A 406 2.58 -27.46 20.27
C VAL A 406 2.14 -26.35 21.23
N GLY A 407 2.48 -26.43 22.51
CA GLY A 407 2.20 -25.40 23.50
C GLY A 407 3.12 -24.16 23.39
N MET A 408 4.39 -24.35 22.99
CA MET A 408 5.39 -23.28 23.02
C MET A 408 5.68 -22.66 21.65
N ILE A 409 5.88 -23.48 20.62
CA ILE A 409 6.36 -23.00 19.30
C ILE A 409 5.39 -22.01 18.64
N PRO A 410 4.07 -22.27 18.57
CA PRO A 410 3.16 -21.38 17.84
C PRO A 410 3.12 -19.96 18.42
N GLY A 411 3.07 -19.83 19.76
CA GLY A 411 3.10 -18.53 20.43
C GLY A 411 4.40 -17.78 20.18
N ALA A 412 5.54 -18.48 20.25
CA ALA A 412 6.86 -17.92 19.96
C ALA A 412 6.94 -17.40 18.51
N ILE A 413 6.48 -18.18 17.53
CA ILE A 413 6.44 -17.78 16.12
C ILE A 413 5.55 -16.56 15.91
N VAL A 414 4.30 -16.62 16.40
CA VAL A 414 3.33 -15.53 16.19
C VAL A 414 3.83 -14.21 16.77
N SER A 415 4.50 -14.24 17.93
CA SER A 415 5.06 -13.03 18.56
C SER A 415 6.12 -12.31 17.71
N LYS A 416 6.80 -13.03 16.82
CA LYS A 416 7.82 -12.50 15.89
C LYS A 416 7.26 -12.21 14.50
N LEU A 417 6.36 -13.07 14.04
CA LEU A 417 5.82 -13.03 12.69
C LEU A 417 4.81 -11.90 12.51
N VAL A 418 3.89 -11.70 13.47
CA VAL A 418 2.81 -10.71 13.32
C VAL A 418 3.31 -9.27 13.20
N PRO A 419 4.26 -8.79 14.02
CA PRO A 419 4.84 -7.46 13.82
C PRO A 419 5.47 -7.28 12.42
N ALA A 420 6.12 -8.32 11.89
CA ALA A 420 6.71 -8.29 10.56
C ALA A 420 5.66 -8.27 9.44
N LEU A 421 4.53 -8.98 9.63
CA LEU A 421 3.37 -8.94 8.72
C LEU A 421 2.68 -7.58 8.74
N GLU A 422 2.51 -6.97 9.91
CA GLU A 422 1.98 -5.60 10.03
C GLU A 422 2.89 -4.58 9.33
N GLN A 423 4.21 -4.72 9.48
CA GLN A 423 5.18 -3.86 8.81
C GLN A 423 5.10 -4.01 7.28
N ALA A 424 5.00 -5.24 6.77
CA ALA A 424 4.83 -5.51 5.35
C ALA A 424 3.53 -4.89 4.81
N ALA A 425 2.40 -5.11 5.51
CA ALA A 425 1.10 -4.53 5.14
C ALA A 425 1.15 -2.99 5.09
N LYS A 426 1.73 -2.35 6.10
CA LYS A 426 1.92 -0.89 6.14
C LYS A 426 2.81 -0.39 5.01
N ARG A 427 3.93 -1.07 4.73
CA ARG A 427 4.86 -0.70 3.65
C ARG A 427 4.19 -0.77 2.29
N GLN A 428 3.51 -1.88 1.98
CA GLN A 428 2.79 -2.05 0.72
C GLN A 428 1.64 -1.05 0.59
N ALA A 429 0.89 -0.83 1.67
CA ALA A 429 -0.18 0.17 1.69
C ALA A 429 0.33 1.60 1.46
N ARG A 430 1.52 1.96 1.98
CA ARG A 430 2.15 3.26 1.71
C ARG A 430 2.42 3.46 0.23
N GLN A 431 2.98 2.44 -0.42
CA GLN A 431 3.29 2.50 -1.84
C GLN A 431 2.00 2.58 -2.67
N SER A 432 1.02 1.75 -2.33
CA SER A 432 -0.21 1.59 -3.07
C SER A 432 -1.16 2.77 -2.90
N TYR A 433 -1.35 3.28 -1.69
CA TYR A 433 -2.46 4.20 -1.36
C TYR A 433 -2.03 5.56 -0.80
N SER A 434 -0.83 5.73 -0.23
CA SER A 434 -0.46 7.03 0.35
C SER A 434 -0.20 8.07 -0.73
N GLY A 435 -0.67 9.29 -0.52
CA GLY A 435 -0.44 10.41 -1.41
C GLY A 435 -1.63 11.33 -1.50
N ARG A 436 -1.46 12.38 -2.30
CA ARG A 436 -2.50 13.35 -2.61
C ARG A 436 -3.26 12.92 -3.86
N TYR A 437 -4.58 13.06 -3.81
CA TYR A 437 -5.52 12.83 -4.91
C TYR A 437 -6.27 14.14 -5.16
N GLY A 438 -6.47 14.51 -6.42
CA GLY A 438 -7.07 15.79 -6.78
C GLY A 438 -6.14 17.00 -6.54
N ASP A 439 -6.72 18.20 -6.48
CA ASP A 439 -6.01 19.48 -6.40
C ASP A 439 -6.17 20.17 -5.02
N GLU A 440 -5.92 21.47 -4.92
CA GLU A 440 -6.08 22.27 -3.67
C GLU A 440 -7.53 22.59 -3.32
N ARG A 441 -8.41 22.59 -4.31
CA ARG A 441 -9.81 22.92 -4.13
C ARG A 441 -10.67 21.65 -3.96
N ASN A 442 -10.36 20.61 -4.72
CA ASN A 442 -11.03 19.32 -4.73
C ASN A 442 -9.96 18.24 -4.60
N GLY A 443 -9.59 17.89 -3.37
CA GLY A 443 -8.52 16.94 -3.15
C GLY A 443 -8.52 16.31 -1.76
N MET A 444 -7.87 15.16 -1.66
CA MET A 444 -7.76 14.38 -0.44
C MET A 444 -6.35 13.82 -0.31
N THR A 445 -5.81 13.78 0.90
CA THR A 445 -4.52 13.13 1.17
C THR A 445 -4.73 11.91 2.04
N LEU A 446 -4.24 10.77 1.56
CA LEU A 446 -4.20 9.53 2.32
C LEU A 446 -2.79 9.26 2.86
N ALA A 447 -2.71 8.75 4.09
CA ALA A 447 -1.45 8.36 4.70
C ALA A 447 -1.61 7.15 5.63
N VAL A 448 -0.61 6.27 5.60
CA VAL A 448 -0.43 5.23 6.62
C VAL A 448 0.32 5.80 7.82
N GLN A 449 -0.33 5.81 8.99
CA GLN A 449 0.24 6.27 10.26
C GLN A 449 0.62 5.05 11.10
N ASP A 450 1.87 4.95 11.58
CA ASP A 450 2.38 3.72 12.20
C ASP A 450 1.66 3.30 13.49
N SER A 451 1.15 4.26 14.25
CA SER A 451 0.47 4.03 15.52
C SER A 451 -1.05 3.89 15.41
N LEU A 452 -1.64 4.01 14.21
CA LEU A 452 -3.09 4.04 14.02
C LEU A 452 -3.56 3.02 12.95
N PRO A 453 -4.76 2.44 13.10
CA PRO A 453 -5.27 1.37 12.21
C PRO A 453 -5.76 1.89 10.84
N GLY A 454 -5.63 1.17 9.75
CA GLY A 454 -6.19 1.58 8.44
C GLY A 454 -5.56 2.83 7.81
N LEU A 455 -6.13 3.30 6.69
CA LEU A 455 -5.62 4.47 5.96
C LEU A 455 -6.17 5.75 6.58
N GLY A 456 -5.29 6.62 7.09
CA GLY A 456 -5.70 7.92 7.60
C GLY A 456 -5.96 8.89 6.46
N VAL A 457 -7.09 9.61 6.52
CA VAL A 457 -7.28 10.81 5.73
C VAL A 457 -6.69 11.97 6.52
N THR A 458 -5.69 12.67 5.97
CA THR A 458 -4.98 13.75 6.68
C THR A 458 -5.40 15.14 6.23
N SER A 459 -6.02 15.24 5.06
CA SER A 459 -6.68 16.45 4.55
C SER A 459 -7.73 16.05 3.55
N TRP A 460 -8.83 16.79 3.51
CA TRP A 460 -9.88 16.62 2.51
C TRP A 460 -10.59 17.94 2.25
N PHE A 461 -10.49 18.42 1.01
CA PHE A 461 -11.14 19.61 0.51
C PHE A 461 -12.13 19.27 -0.60
N PHE A 462 -13.31 19.89 -0.55
CA PHE A 462 -14.30 19.84 -1.62
C PHE A 462 -14.82 21.24 -1.89
N ASP A 463 -14.68 21.70 -3.14
CA ASP A 463 -14.92 23.07 -3.58
C ASP A 463 -14.25 24.14 -2.67
N GLY A 464 -13.04 23.83 -2.17
CA GLY A 464 -12.25 24.71 -1.29
C GLY A 464 -12.70 24.74 0.17
N ARG A 465 -13.70 23.95 0.56
CA ARG A 465 -14.12 23.78 1.96
C ARG A 465 -13.41 22.60 2.60
N ASP A 466 -12.95 22.78 3.84
CA ASP A 466 -12.42 21.67 4.64
C ASP A 466 -13.56 20.74 5.06
N MET A 467 -13.47 19.48 4.65
CA MET A 467 -14.48 18.49 4.95
C MET A 467 -14.41 17.98 6.40
N PHE A 468 -13.29 18.14 7.10
CA PHE A 468 -13.19 17.77 8.53
C PHE A 468 -14.11 18.62 9.41
N ASP A 469 -14.32 19.90 9.07
CA ASP A 469 -15.31 20.75 9.76
C ASP A 469 -16.73 20.21 9.60
N SER A 470 -17.07 19.74 8.40
CA SER A 470 -18.38 19.17 8.10
C SER A 470 -18.58 17.82 8.80
N ILE A 471 -17.57 16.94 8.79
CA ILE A 471 -17.59 15.66 9.51
C ILE A 471 -17.75 15.91 11.01
N ARG A 472 -17.04 16.88 11.58
CA ARG A 472 -17.15 17.21 13.00
C ARG A 472 -18.57 17.61 13.38
N LEU A 473 -19.24 18.43 12.58
CA LEU A 473 -20.63 18.81 12.81
C LEU A 473 -21.58 17.61 12.73
N MET A 474 -21.31 16.67 11.82
CA MET A 474 -22.12 15.48 11.64
C MET A 474 -21.96 14.46 12.79
N VAL A 475 -20.73 14.23 13.25
CA VAL A 475 -20.43 13.21 14.27
C VAL A 475 -20.71 13.72 15.70
N SER A 476 -20.72 15.04 15.91
CA SER A 476 -20.78 15.61 17.26
C SER A 476 -22.16 15.56 17.94
N GLU A 477 -23.27 15.31 17.22
CA GLU A 477 -24.70 15.35 17.66
C GLU A 477 -25.14 16.61 18.47
N SER A 478 -24.21 17.46 18.88
CA SER A 478 -24.34 18.67 19.67
C SER A 478 -23.26 19.66 19.23
N SER A 479 -23.63 20.92 19.03
CA SER A 479 -22.75 22.00 18.56
C SER A 479 -21.63 22.40 19.54
N THR A 480 -21.37 21.59 20.57
CA THR A 480 -20.49 21.92 21.71
C THR A 480 -19.31 20.97 21.88
N SER A 481 -19.19 19.88 21.11
CA SER A 481 -18.05 18.97 21.29
C SER A 481 -16.75 19.58 20.68
N SER A 482 -15.78 19.84 21.56
CA SER A 482 -14.56 20.59 21.27
C SER A 482 -13.37 19.69 20.89
N GLY A 483 -13.58 18.67 20.05
CA GLY A 483 -12.52 17.71 19.69
C GLY A 483 -12.19 17.67 18.19
N ASN A 484 -10.99 17.19 17.86
CA ASN A 484 -10.57 16.96 16.48
C ASN A 484 -11.25 15.72 15.89
N ALA A 485 -11.72 15.83 14.65
CA ALA A 485 -12.27 14.70 13.91
C ALA A 485 -11.15 13.84 13.30
N SER A 486 -11.31 12.53 13.42
CA SER A 486 -10.54 11.49 12.74
C SER A 486 -11.37 10.94 11.61
N MET A 487 -10.72 10.59 10.50
CA MET A 487 -11.33 9.84 9.42
C MET A 487 -10.35 8.78 8.95
N ARG A 488 -10.77 7.51 9.01
CA ARG A 488 -9.91 6.36 8.68
C ARG A 488 -10.64 5.40 7.76
N LEU A 489 -10.01 5.03 6.65
CA LEU A 489 -10.57 4.12 5.66
C LEU A 489 -10.15 2.67 5.96
N TYR A 490 -11.12 1.76 5.89
CA TYR A 490 -10.94 0.33 6.06
C TYR A 490 -11.43 -0.43 4.83
N PRO A 491 -10.72 -1.49 4.40
CA PRO A 491 -11.12 -2.28 3.24
C PRO A 491 -12.37 -3.11 3.55
N THR A 492 -13.33 -3.13 2.61
CA THR A 492 -14.56 -3.93 2.76
C THR A 492 -14.41 -5.38 2.27
N GLY A 493 -13.38 -5.64 1.47
CA GLY A 493 -13.22 -6.88 0.71
C GLY A 493 -14.10 -6.98 -0.55
N LEU A 494 -14.89 -5.95 -0.86
CA LEU A 494 -15.60 -5.84 -2.14
C LEU A 494 -14.65 -5.30 -3.21
N GLN A 495 -14.55 -6.02 -4.32
CA GLN A 495 -13.70 -5.65 -5.43
C GLN A 495 -14.32 -6.08 -6.77
N THR A 496 -13.97 -5.37 -7.83
CA THR A 496 -14.30 -5.75 -9.21
C THR A 496 -13.13 -5.44 -10.14
N GLN A 497 -12.98 -6.20 -11.21
CA GLN A 497 -12.03 -5.91 -12.28
C GLN A 497 -12.77 -5.30 -13.46
N THR A 498 -12.25 -4.20 -13.98
CA THR A 498 -12.74 -3.57 -15.22
C THR A 498 -11.97 -4.09 -16.44
N GLU A 499 -12.54 -3.92 -17.65
CA GLU A 499 -12.00 -4.43 -18.92
C GLU A 499 -10.52 -4.03 -19.20
N GLY A 500 -10.00 -3.00 -18.52
CA GLY A 500 -8.62 -2.52 -18.61
C GLY A 500 -7.62 -3.10 -17.59
N LYS A 501 -7.92 -4.19 -16.89
CA LYS A 501 -7.14 -4.75 -15.75
C LYS A 501 -7.05 -3.84 -14.51
N THR A 502 -7.78 -2.72 -14.47
CA THR A 502 -7.90 -1.89 -13.27
C THR A 502 -8.80 -2.58 -12.27
N ARG A 503 -8.30 -2.77 -11.05
CA ARG A 503 -9.04 -3.33 -9.93
C ARG A 503 -9.64 -2.20 -9.12
N LEU A 504 -10.95 -2.22 -8.94
CA LEU A 504 -11.66 -1.31 -8.06
C LEU A 504 -11.85 -1.98 -6.71
N GLU A 505 -11.46 -1.30 -5.63
CA GLU A 505 -11.65 -1.76 -4.26
C GLU A 505 -12.55 -0.79 -3.50
N SER A 506 -13.56 -1.32 -2.79
CA SER A 506 -14.43 -0.51 -1.94
C SER A 506 -13.90 -0.44 -0.52
N TRP A 507 -13.92 0.77 0.03
CA TRP A 507 -13.46 1.13 1.36
C TRP A 507 -14.59 1.84 2.12
N ARG A 508 -14.58 1.73 3.44
CA ARG A 508 -15.49 2.43 4.34
C ARG A 508 -14.72 3.33 5.31
N ALA A 509 -15.16 4.58 5.42
CA ALA A 509 -14.64 5.52 6.39
C ALA A 509 -15.29 5.30 7.76
N VAL A 510 -14.47 5.30 8.81
CA VAL A 510 -14.93 5.44 10.19
C VAL A 510 -14.55 6.84 10.65
N TYR A 511 -15.53 7.55 11.19
CA TYR A 511 -15.36 8.89 11.73
C TYR A 511 -15.37 8.86 13.27
N GLU A 512 -14.37 9.46 13.91
CA GLU A 512 -14.24 9.50 15.37
C GLU A 512 -13.88 10.91 15.85
N ILE A 513 -14.21 11.30 17.08
CA ILE A 513 -13.71 12.54 17.70
C ILE A 513 -12.66 12.16 18.76
N ILE A 514 -11.38 12.48 18.51
CA ILE A 514 -10.25 11.88 19.25
C ILE A 514 -9.92 12.63 20.56
N ASP A 515 -10.34 13.90 20.68
CA ASP A 515 -10.01 14.77 21.81
C ASP A 515 -11.23 15.18 22.64
N ALA A 516 -12.41 14.66 22.34
CA ALA A 516 -13.58 14.91 23.18
C ALA A 516 -13.43 14.11 24.48
N ALA A 517 -13.51 14.80 25.62
CA ALA A 517 -13.70 14.17 26.92
C ALA A 517 -15.10 13.52 27.00
N SER A 518 -15.34 12.49 26.19
CA SER A 518 -16.49 11.61 26.36
C SER A 518 -16.12 10.58 27.41
N ALA A 519 -17.04 10.29 28.34
CA ALA A 519 -16.90 9.14 29.23
C ALA A 519 -16.55 7.92 28.38
N SER A 520 -15.44 7.24 28.70
CA SER A 520 -14.94 6.07 27.99
C SER A 520 -16.03 5.02 27.90
N SER A 521 -16.80 5.03 26.81
CA SER A 521 -17.76 3.99 26.51
C SER A 521 -16.94 2.74 26.18
N PRO A 522 -17.12 1.61 26.89
CA PRO A 522 -16.45 0.37 26.55
C PRO A 522 -16.98 -0.23 25.23
N TYR A 523 -17.97 0.40 24.59
CA TYR A 523 -18.63 -0.08 23.39
C TYR A 523 -17.95 0.46 22.13
N CYS A 524 -17.26 -0.42 21.40
CA CYS A 524 -16.77 -0.14 20.05
C CYS A 524 -17.98 -0.01 19.10
N ALA A 525 -18.24 1.22 18.65
CA ALA A 525 -19.47 1.65 17.99
C ALA A 525 -19.45 1.65 16.45
N SER A 526 -18.27 1.53 15.83
CA SER A 526 -18.11 1.77 14.39
C SER A 526 -18.97 0.86 13.51
N TRP A 527 -19.26 -0.37 13.96
CA TRP A 527 -20.05 -1.34 13.21
C TRP A 527 -21.52 -0.94 13.02
N PHE A 528 -22.08 -0.05 13.84
CA PHE A 528 -23.45 0.47 13.67
C PHE A 528 -23.49 1.87 13.01
N ALA A 529 -22.34 2.55 12.89
CA ALA A 529 -22.25 3.92 12.39
C ALA A 529 -21.93 3.98 10.88
N VAL A 530 -21.21 2.99 10.34
CA VAL A 530 -20.95 2.87 8.89
C VAL A 530 -22.27 2.77 8.13
N ASP A 531 -22.37 3.43 6.97
CA ASP A 531 -23.57 3.55 6.14
C ASP A 531 -24.77 4.32 6.78
N SER A 532 -24.61 4.87 7.98
CA SER A 532 -25.73 5.56 8.67
C SER A 532 -26.11 6.92 8.07
N VAL A 533 -25.17 7.58 7.38
CA VAL A 533 -25.38 8.88 6.73
C VAL A 533 -25.25 8.71 5.22
N THR A 534 -26.31 9.07 4.49
CA THR A 534 -26.34 9.00 3.03
C THR A 534 -26.61 10.37 2.41
N TYR A 535 -26.05 10.57 1.23
CA TYR A 535 -26.29 11.74 0.38
C TYR A 535 -26.70 11.24 -1.00
N GLY A 536 -27.89 11.66 -1.47
CA GLY A 536 -28.45 11.14 -2.73
C GLY A 536 -28.74 9.63 -2.72
N GLY A 537 -28.85 9.00 -1.55
CA GLY A 537 -29.05 7.55 -1.40
C GLY A 537 -27.77 6.72 -1.40
N VAL A 538 -26.59 7.35 -1.46
CA VAL A 538 -25.29 6.70 -1.39
C VAL A 538 -24.58 7.14 -0.11
N SER A 539 -23.89 6.22 0.55
CA SER A 539 -23.24 6.47 1.83
C SER A 539 -22.04 7.42 1.67
N ILE A 540 -21.93 8.42 2.55
CA ILE A 540 -20.84 9.41 2.48
C ILE A 540 -19.48 8.85 2.93
N ASP A 541 -19.52 7.70 3.59
CA ASP A 541 -18.38 6.93 4.05
C ASP A 541 -17.89 5.90 3.04
N GLU A 542 -18.52 5.80 1.86
CA GLU A 542 -18.04 4.94 0.77
C GLU A 542 -17.01 5.62 -0.12
N PHE A 543 -15.85 4.97 -0.24
CA PHE A 543 -14.76 5.36 -1.13
C PHE A 543 -14.39 4.17 -2.01
N VAL A 544 -14.24 4.38 -3.31
CA VAL A 544 -13.75 3.36 -4.24
C VAL A 544 -12.39 3.76 -4.77
N ILE A 545 -11.37 2.94 -4.51
CA ILE A 545 -10.00 3.20 -4.96
C ILE A 545 -9.72 2.38 -6.21
N ASP A 546 -9.22 3.04 -7.26
CA ASP A 546 -8.81 2.37 -8.50
C ASP A 546 -7.30 2.05 -8.48
N LEU A 547 -6.98 0.76 -8.66
CA LEU A 547 -5.62 0.23 -8.65
C LEU A 547 -5.22 -0.26 -10.05
N SER A 548 -4.02 0.10 -10.50
CA SER A 548 -3.39 -0.46 -11.70
C SER A 548 -2.94 -1.90 -11.48
N ALA A 549 -2.48 -2.51 -12.58
CA ALA A 549 -1.94 -3.87 -12.58
C ALA A 549 -0.71 -4.06 -11.67
N ASP A 550 0.04 -3.01 -11.38
CA ASP A 550 1.18 -3.02 -10.44
C ASP A 550 0.76 -2.84 -8.97
N GLY A 551 -0.53 -2.65 -8.69
CA GLY A 551 -1.08 -2.45 -7.34
C GLY A 551 -1.07 -0.99 -6.86
N THR A 552 -0.58 -0.04 -7.68
CA THR A 552 -0.55 1.38 -7.33
C THR A 552 -1.92 2.02 -7.57
N SER A 553 -2.40 2.87 -6.65
CA SER A 553 -3.65 3.61 -6.88
C SER A 553 -3.46 4.73 -7.91
N HIS A 554 -4.45 4.95 -8.78
CA HIS A 554 -4.50 6.05 -9.75
C HIS A 554 -5.63 7.04 -9.49
N GLY A 555 -6.50 6.75 -8.53
CA GLY A 555 -7.60 7.62 -8.18
C GLY A 555 -8.48 7.06 -7.09
N ILE A 556 -9.33 7.93 -6.58
CA ILE A 556 -10.35 7.62 -5.59
C ILE A 556 -11.66 8.23 -6.06
N ASN A 557 -12.70 7.42 -6.13
CA ASN A 557 -14.06 7.89 -6.32
C ASN A 557 -14.74 8.06 -4.96
N ILE A 558 -15.31 9.24 -4.73
CA ILE A 558 -16.15 9.54 -3.57
C ILE A 558 -17.58 9.25 -4.01
N SER A 559 -18.09 8.07 -3.67
CA SER A 559 -19.34 7.55 -4.26
C SER A 559 -20.53 8.47 -4.03
N ALA A 560 -20.66 9.05 -2.83
CA ALA A 560 -21.75 9.95 -2.48
C ALA A 560 -21.81 11.24 -3.31
N PHE A 561 -20.67 11.69 -3.84
CA PHE A 561 -20.56 12.95 -4.58
C PHE A 561 -20.39 12.74 -6.09
N ASP A 562 -20.37 11.49 -6.56
CA ASP A 562 -20.02 11.13 -7.94
C ASP A 562 -18.76 11.87 -8.43
N THR A 563 -17.76 11.96 -7.55
CA THR A 563 -16.56 12.76 -7.78
C THR A 563 -15.33 11.88 -7.73
N ARG A 564 -14.59 11.86 -8.84
CA ARG A 564 -13.29 11.19 -8.94
C ARG A 564 -12.13 12.14 -8.68
N LEU A 565 -11.33 11.83 -7.68
CA LEU A 565 -10.05 12.46 -7.39
C LEU A 565 -8.92 11.62 -8.00
N GLY A 566 -8.33 12.07 -9.11
CA GLY A 566 -7.18 11.39 -9.72
C GLY A 566 -5.93 11.53 -8.86
N ARG A 567 -5.16 10.45 -8.71
CA ARG A 567 -3.79 10.54 -8.20
C ARG A 567 -2.93 11.13 -9.32
N PRO A 568 -2.17 12.23 -9.09
CA PRO A 568 -1.17 12.67 -10.04
C PRO A 568 -0.23 11.48 -10.32
N SER A 569 -0.18 10.97 -11.57
CA SER A 569 0.66 9.79 -11.88
C SER A 569 2.13 10.08 -11.58
N MET A 570 2.95 9.06 -11.32
CA MET A 570 4.39 9.23 -11.13
C MET A 570 5.20 9.17 -12.44
N ASP A 571 4.56 8.86 -13.58
CA ASP A 571 5.21 8.91 -14.90
C ASP A 571 5.16 10.35 -15.43
N TYR A 572 6.28 11.06 -15.29
CA TYR A 572 6.41 12.45 -15.73
C TYR A 572 7.46 12.59 -16.81
N LYS A 573 7.12 12.15 -18.01
CA LYS A 573 7.97 12.27 -19.21
C LYS A 573 7.62 13.56 -19.94
N VAL A 574 8.64 14.30 -20.37
CA VAL A 574 8.52 15.52 -21.16
C VAL A 574 9.44 15.39 -22.37
N VAL A 575 8.95 15.71 -23.56
CA VAL A 575 9.81 15.74 -24.75
C VAL A 575 10.40 17.13 -24.92
N VAL A 576 11.72 17.23 -24.97
CA VAL A 576 12.46 18.50 -25.01
C VAL A 576 13.42 18.53 -26.20
N ALA A 577 13.78 19.73 -26.67
CA ALA A 577 14.85 19.88 -27.64
C ALA A 577 15.68 21.16 -27.46
N ALA A 578 16.98 21.03 -27.72
CA ALA A 578 17.85 22.18 -27.98
C ALA A 578 17.77 22.57 -29.45
N VAL A 579 17.58 23.85 -29.73
CA VAL A 579 17.57 24.40 -31.09
C VAL A 579 19.01 24.63 -31.53
N HIS A 580 19.47 23.85 -32.50
CA HIS A 580 20.73 24.10 -33.19
C HIS A 580 20.43 24.67 -34.57
N ALA A 581 20.39 25.99 -34.68
CA ALA A 581 20.08 26.71 -35.92
C ALA A 581 20.84 28.03 -35.94
N ALA A 582 21.09 28.60 -37.12
CA ALA A 582 21.61 29.96 -37.26
C ALA A 582 20.45 30.97 -37.33
N PRO A 583 20.59 32.19 -36.74
CA PRO A 583 19.60 33.24 -36.91
C PRO A 583 19.71 33.89 -38.30
N VAL A 584 18.70 34.66 -38.71
CA VAL A 584 18.86 35.57 -39.86
C VAL A 584 19.57 36.82 -39.35
N PHE A 585 20.90 36.79 -39.41
CA PHE A 585 21.76 37.74 -38.69
C PHE A 585 21.39 39.21 -38.97
N MET A 586 21.29 40.01 -37.90
CA MET A 586 20.96 41.45 -37.96
C MET A 586 19.61 41.75 -38.64
N ASN A 587 18.64 40.83 -38.51
CA ASN A 587 17.26 41.01 -38.96
C ASN A 587 16.29 40.37 -37.94
N LYS A 588 15.74 41.19 -37.05
CA LYS A 588 14.82 40.79 -35.99
C LYS A 588 13.55 40.16 -36.53
N ALA A 589 12.95 40.77 -37.56
CA ALA A 589 11.68 40.31 -38.12
C ALA A 589 11.82 38.93 -38.75
N ALA A 590 12.82 38.74 -39.61
CA ALA A 590 13.06 37.44 -40.27
C ALA A 590 13.50 36.35 -39.27
N THR A 591 14.28 36.71 -38.25
CA THR A 591 14.64 35.74 -37.20
C THR A 591 13.43 35.38 -36.32
N THR A 592 12.53 36.33 -36.05
CA THR A 592 11.26 36.07 -35.35
C THR A 592 10.40 35.07 -36.15
N ASP A 593 10.32 35.23 -37.47
CA ASP A 593 9.61 34.29 -38.34
C ASP A 593 10.23 32.90 -38.26
N LYS A 594 11.55 32.81 -38.29
CA LYS A 594 12.28 31.54 -38.12
C LYS A 594 12.03 30.88 -36.75
N VAL A 595 11.97 31.66 -35.66
CA VAL A 595 11.62 31.16 -34.33
C VAL A 595 10.20 30.55 -34.33
N ILE A 596 9.24 31.22 -34.98
CA ILE A 596 7.87 30.73 -35.11
C ILE A 596 7.85 29.42 -35.89
N ASP A 597 8.56 29.34 -37.01
CA ASP A 597 8.65 28.12 -37.82
C ASP A 597 9.22 26.94 -37.03
N LEU A 598 10.25 27.17 -36.20
CA LEU A 598 10.84 26.16 -35.32
C LEU A 598 9.88 25.72 -34.22
N ILE A 599 9.09 26.64 -33.65
CA ILE A 599 8.03 26.31 -32.68
C ILE A 599 6.92 25.46 -33.34
N GLU A 600 6.55 25.78 -34.58
CA GLU A 600 5.56 25.02 -35.34
C GLU A 600 6.08 23.64 -35.77
N GLN A 601 7.37 23.53 -36.10
CA GLN A 601 8.03 22.24 -36.30
C GLN A 601 8.02 21.41 -35.01
N ALA A 602 8.37 22.02 -33.88
CA ALA A 602 8.38 21.35 -32.59
C ALA A 602 7.01 20.78 -32.19
N GLY A 603 5.94 21.55 -32.42
CA GLY A 603 4.57 21.08 -32.21
C GLY A 603 4.23 19.86 -33.07
N LYS A 604 4.68 19.82 -34.34
CA LYS A 604 4.50 18.65 -35.23
C LYS A 604 5.30 17.43 -34.77
N GLU A 605 6.44 17.66 -34.13
CA GLU A 605 7.32 16.62 -33.62
C GLU A 605 7.00 16.16 -32.18
N ASN A 606 5.90 16.67 -31.59
CA ASN A 606 5.49 16.46 -30.20
C ASN A 606 6.56 16.85 -29.18
N ILE A 607 7.31 17.93 -29.45
CA ILE A 607 8.24 18.52 -28.49
C ILE A 607 7.47 19.54 -27.66
N GLU A 608 7.64 19.52 -26.34
CA GLU A 608 6.89 20.34 -25.39
C GLU A 608 7.70 21.54 -24.88
N LEU A 609 9.04 21.45 -24.90
CA LEU A 609 9.95 22.53 -24.52
C LEU A 609 11.07 22.70 -25.54
N LEU A 610 11.25 23.93 -26.03
CA LEU A 610 12.42 24.33 -26.82
C LEU A 610 13.35 25.26 -26.04
N VAL A 611 14.65 25.01 -26.12
CA VAL A 611 15.69 25.94 -25.63
C VAL A 611 16.47 26.46 -26.83
N PHE A 612 16.53 27.78 -26.97
CA PHE A 612 17.23 28.46 -28.06
C PHE A 612 18.63 28.92 -27.64
N PRO A 613 19.54 29.11 -28.62
CA PRO A 613 20.87 29.67 -28.40
C PRO A 613 20.88 31.07 -27.79
N GLU A 614 22.05 31.47 -27.28
CA GLU A 614 22.24 32.80 -26.70
C GLU A 614 22.04 33.90 -27.74
N THR A 615 21.24 34.92 -27.39
CA THR A 615 20.97 36.08 -28.26
C THR A 615 20.53 35.71 -29.68
N PHE A 616 19.74 34.64 -29.83
CA PHE A 616 19.26 34.16 -31.12
C PHE A 616 18.58 35.26 -31.93
N ILE A 617 17.80 36.15 -31.31
CA ILE A 617 17.27 37.37 -31.96
C ILE A 617 18.08 38.60 -31.53
N PRO A 618 18.67 39.39 -32.44
CA PRO A 618 18.78 39.20 -33.90
C PRO A 618 20.04 38.40 -34.31
N GLY A 619 20.71 37.76 -33.35
CA GLY A 619 21.97 37.04 -33.50
C GLY A 619 23.06 37.57 -32.57
N TYR A 620 23.98 36.71 -32.14
CA TYR A 620 25.11 37.09 -31.30
C TYR A 620 26.03 38.05 -32.07
N PRO A 621 26.43 39.21 -31.50
CA PRO A 621 27.12 40.27 -32.23
C PRO A 621 28.62 39.98 -32.40
N TYR A 622 28.98 38.95 -33.17
CA TYR A 622 30.37 38.50 -33.37
C TYR A 622 31.36 39.61 -33.77
N TRP A 623 30.88 40.68 -34.42
CA TRP A 623 31.71 41.83 -34.78
C TRP A 623 32.37 42.52 -33.57
N ILE A 624 31.86 42.34 -32.34
CA ILE A 624 32.46 42.92 -31.12
C ILE A 624 33.89 42.44 -30.91
N GLU A 625 34.20 41.23 -31.37
CA GLU A 625 35.50 40.58 -31.24
C GLU A 625 36.48 40.98 -32.36
N CYS A 626 35.96 41.50 -33.48
CA CYS A 626 36.72 41.62 -34.72
C CYS A 626 37.24 43.03 -35.02
N TYR A 627 36.57 44.08 -34.54
CA TYR A 627 36.82 45.46 -34.95
C TYR A 627 37.12 46.39 -33.77
N PRO A 628 37.82 47.51 -33.95
CA PRO A 628 38.00 48.52 -32.89
C PRO A 628 36.69 49.24 -32.52
N PRO A 629 36.49 49.66 -31.25
CA PRO A 629 35.21 50.20 -30.77
C PRO A 629 34.61 51.36 -31.59
N LEU A 630 35.45 52.30 -32.07
CA LEU A 630 34.96 53.44 -32.85
C LEU A 630 34.41 53.05 -34.23
N GLN A 631 34.86 51.93 -34.81
CA GLN A 631 34.32 51.44 -36.09
C GLN A 631 32.96 50.76 -35.92
N GLN A 632 32.66 50.27 -34.72
CA GLN A 632 31.46 49.49 -34.42
C GLN A 632 30.22 50.36 -34.17
N VAL A 633 30.35 51.69 -33.99
CA VAL A 633 29.25 52.57 -33.55
C VAL A 633 28.00 52.44 -34.44
N GLY A 634 28.16 52.40 -35.77
CA GLY A 634 27.04 52.21 -36.69
C GLY A 634 26.39 50.83 -36.59
N ALA A 635 27.20 49.79 -36.40
CA ALA A 635 26.71 48.43 -36.20
C ALA A 635 25.96 48.29 -34.87
N LEU A 636 26.46 48.90 -33.79
CA LEU A 636 25.83 48.97 -32.48
C LEU A 636 24.46 49.67 -32.51
N ALA A 637 24.38 50.82 -33.18
CA ALA A 637 23.12 51.54 -33.34
C ALA A 637 22.07 50.68 -34.06
N LYS A 638 22.46 50.04 -35.16
CA LYS A 638 21.58 49.10 -35.87
C LYS A 638 21.26 47.88 -35.01
N TYR A 639 22.21 47.34 -34.24
CA TYR A 639 21.97 46.20 -33.36
C TYR A 639 20.89 46.53 -32.34
N ALA A 640 20.91 47.75 -31.77
CA ALA A 640 19.89 48.21 -30.85
C ALA A 640 18.50 48.36 -31.52
N ASP A 641 18.43 48.81 -32.77
CA ASP A 641 17.16 48.85 -33.53
C ASP A 641 16.60 47.43 -33.78
N GLU A 642 17.49 46.47 -34.03
CA GLU A 642 17.19 45.05 -34.22
C GLU A 642 17.06 44.26 -32.89
N SER A 643 17.30 44.87 -31.74
CA SER A 643 17.05 44.25 -30.42
C SER A 643 15.55 44.23 -30.09
N VAL A 644 15.15 43.25 -29.29
CA VAL A 644 13.75 42.97 -28.94
C VAL A 644 13.32 43.80 -27.74
N VAL A 645 12.19 44.50 -27.85
CA VAL A 645 11.52 45.09 -26.69
C VAL A 645 10.55 44.04 -26.14
N VAL A 646 10.74 43.58 -24.91
CA VAL A 646 9.97 42.44 -24.38
C VAL A 646 8.55 42.84 -24.00
N GLN A 647 8.39 43.96 -23.28
CA GLN A 647 7.08 44.46 -22.89
C GLN A 647 6.39 45.15 -24.08
N ASP A 648 5.17 44.73 -24.40
CA ASP A 648 4.34 45.27 -25.49
C ASP A 648 4.99 45.20 -26.90
N GLY A 649 6.06 44.41 -27.07
CA GLY A 649 6.73 44.21 -28.36
C GLY A 649 5.98 43.24 -29.26
N ASP A 650 5.93 43.57 -30.56
CA ASP A 650 5.25 42.76 -31.58
C ASP A 650 5.88 41.36 -31.70
N GLU A 651 7.21 41.25 -31.58
CA GLU A 651 7.92 39.97 -31.72
C GLU A 651 7.51 38.98 -30.63
N ILE A 652 7.50 39.40 -29.36
CA ILE A 652 7.09 38.54 -28.23
C ILE A 652 5.61 38.19 -28.32
N ALA A 653 4.76 39.10 -28.78
CA ALA A 653 3.34 38.82 -28.99
C ALA A 653 3.13 37.73 -30.05
N ARG A 654 3.84 37.81 -31.18
CA ARG A 654 3.77 36.83 -32.28
C ARG A 654 4.30 35.46 -31.85
N ILE A 655 5.42 35.43 -31.12
CA ILE A 655 6.01 34.19 -30.57
C ILE A 655 5.09 33.56 -29.52
N SER A 656 4.54 34.36 -28.61
CA SER A 656 3.58 33.90 -27.60
C SER A 656 2.32 33.29 -28.24
N ALA A 657 1.85 33.89 -29.34
CA ALA A 657 0.75 33.34 -30.12
C ALA A 657 1.12 32.00 -30.78
N ALA A 658 2.36 31.82 -31.25
CA ALA A 658 2.83 30.54 -31.77
C ALA A 658 2.86 29.46 -30.68
N CYS A 659 3.49 29.73 -29.53
CA CYS A 659 3.49 28.83 -28.36
C CYS A 659 2.08 28.38 -27.99
N ARG A 660 1.13 29.31 -27.89
CA ARG A 660 -0.28 29.01 -27.58
C ARG A 660 -0.95 28.09 -28.60
N ARG A 661 -0.65 28.27 -29.90
CA ARG A 661 -1.25 27.46 -30.98
C ARG A 661 -0.68 26.04 -31.00
N THR A 662 0.61 25.89 -30.70
CA THR A 662 1.32 24.61 -30.83
C THR A 662 1.40 23.83 -29.53
N GLY A 663 1.15 24.48 -28.39
CA GLY A 663 1.32 23.89 -27.07
C GLY A 663 2.79 23.71 -26.65
N VAL A 664 3.70 24.49 -27.24
CA VAL A 664 5.15 24.39 -27.01
C VAL A 664 5.61 25.55 -26.12
N ALA A 665 6.24 25.23 -24.99
CA ALA A 665 6.90 26.22 -24.16
C ALA A 665 8.34 26.48 -24.66
N ILE A 666 8.90 27.65 -24.40
CA ILE A 666 10.23 28.02 -24.86
C ILE A 666 11.08 28.76 -23.81
N SER A 667 12.39 28.61 -23.93
CA SER A 667 13.41 29.54 -23.40
C SER A 667 14.19 30.13 -24.58
N LEU A 668 14.02 31.43 -24.83
CA LEU A 668 14.50 32.11 -26.02
C LEU A 668 15.59 33.14 -25.69
N GLY A 669 16.81 32.93 -26.18
CA GLY A 669 17.86 33.94 -26.10
C GLY A 669 17.60 35.12 -27.05
N ILE A 670 17.69 36.34 -26.52
CA ILE A 670 17.51 37.59 -27.25
C ILE A 670 18.53 38.64 -26.82
N SER A 671 18.84 39.57 -27.71
CA SER A 671 19.30 40.90 -27.35
C SER A 671 18.08 41.75 -27.01
N GLU A 672 17.86 41.99 -25.73
CA GLU A 672 16.75 42.80 -25.22
C GLU A 672 17.11 44.29 -25.26
N ARG A 673 16.15 45.14 -25.62
CA ARG A 673 16.25 46.60 -25.49
C ARG A 673 15.12 47.12 -24.60
N ILE A 674 15.43 48.07 -23.73
CA ILE A 674 14.41 48.73 -22.91
C ILE A 674 13.44 49.54 -23.79
N ALA A 675 12.14 49.50 -23.50
CA ALA A 675 11.09 50.05 -24.38
C ALA A 675 11.26 51.55 -24.72
N GLN A 676 11.85 52.34 -23.82
CA GLN A 676 12.01 53.79 -23.95
C GLN A 676 13.48 54.23 -23.96
N GLY A 677 14.40 53.36 -24.40
CA GLY A 677 15.82 53.69 -24.47
C GLY A 677 16.63 52.75 -25.35
N TYR A 678 17.96 52.91 -25.28
CA TYR A 678 18.95 52.19 -26.08
C TYR A 678 19.88 51.30 -25.23
N THR A 679 19.58 51.14 -23.94
CA THR A 679 20.27 50.14 -23.10
C THR A 679 19.86 48.75 -23.55
N LEU A 680 20.85 47.91 -23.81
CA LEU A 680 20.64 46.53 -24.22
C LEU A 680 21.00 45.56 -23.10
N PHE A 681 20.32 44.43 -23.05
CA PHE A 681 20.65 43.29 -22.20
C PHE A 681 20.77 42.02 -23.04
N ASN A 682 21.62 41.10 -22.60
CA ASN A 682 21.58 39.73 -23.08
C ASN A 682 20.61 38.98 -22.19
N SER A 683 19.52 38.45 -22.77
CA SER A 683 18.38 37.96 -22.01
C SER A 683 17.87 36.62 -22.52
N GLN A 684 17.39 35.77 -21.62
CA GLN A 684 16.57 34.59 -21.92
C GLN A 684 15.12 34.87 -21.55
N VAL A 685 14.22 34.85 -22.53
CA VAL A 685 12.77 35.02 -22.36
C VAL A 685 12.11 33.66 -22.19
N ASN A 686 11.29 33.50 -21.16
CA ASN A 686 10.59 32.24 -20.90
C ASN A 686 9.08 32.40 -21.15
N ILE A 687 8.53 31.60 -22.05
CA ILE A 687 7.11 31.62 -22.44
C ILE A 687 6.52 30.21 -22.26
N ASP A 688 5.40 30.12 -21.57
CA ASP A 688 4.70 28.86 -21.31
C ASP A 688 3.93 28.35 -22.54
N ALA A 689 3.54 27.07 -22.55
CA ALA A 689 2.81 26.42 -23.64
C ALA A 689 1.45 27.07 -23.96
N ASN A 690 0.85 27.78 -23.01
CA ASN A 690 -0.38 28.57 -23.22
C ASN A 690 -0.11 29.97 -23.82
N GLY A 691 1.14 30.30 -24.13
CA GLY A 691 1.59 31.60 -24.62
C GLY A 691 1.66 32.69 -23.56
N THR A 692 1.82 32.34 -22.27
CA THR A 692 2.04 33.31 -21.20
C THR A 692 3.53 33.63 -21.09
N LEU A 693 3.89 34.90 -21.16
CA LEU A 693 5.23 35.38 -20.82
C LEU A 693 5.46 35.27 -19.31
N LEU A 694 6.37 34.40 -18.89
CA LEU A 694 6.66 34.14 -17.47
C LEU A 694 7.71 35.10 -16.89
N GLY A 695 8.56 35.65 -17.77
CA GLY A 695 9.56 36.65 -17.44
C GLY A 695 10.86 36.46 -18.23
N VAL A 696 11.87 37.23 -17.82
CA VAL A 696 13.17 37.28 -18.48
C VAL A 696 14.28 37.05 -17.45
N HIS A 697 15.29 36.28 -17.83
CA HIS A 697 16.58 36.24 -17.14
C HIS A 697 17.55 37.15 -17.90
N ARG A 698 18.06 38.21 -17.26
CA ARG A 698 19.09 39.09 -17.83
C ARG A 698 20.46 38.62 -17.35
N LYS A 699 21.40 38.40 -18.28
CA LYS A 699 22.79 37.98 -17.99
C LYS A 699 23.39 38.87 -16.92
N LEU A 700 23.77 38.28 -15.79
CA LEU A 700 24.28 38.98 -14.61
C LEU A 700 25.59 39.72 -14.92
N GLN A 701 26.46 39.08 -15.71
CA GLN A 701 27.76 39.63 -16.07
C GLN A 701 28.09 39.38 -17.56
N PRO A 702 27.98 40.40 -18.42
CA PRO A 702 28.54 40.32 -19.77
C PRO A 702 30.06 40.07 -19.73
N THR A 703 30.50 39.15 -20.58
CA THR A 703 31.88 38.64 -20.64
C THR A 703 32.73 39.52 -21.55
N TYR A 704 33.93 39.89 -21.10
CA TYR A 704 34.92 40.54 -21.95
C TYR A 704 34.35 41.75 -22.73
N VAL A 705 34.42 41.76 -24.07
CA VAL A 705 33.95 42.85 -24.93
C VAL A 705 32.43 42.95 -25.02
N GLU A 706 31.67 41.94 -24.59
CA GLU A 706 30.20 42.03 -24.47
C GLU A 706 29.77 43.20 -23.57
N ARG A 707 30.63 43.63 -22.64
CA ARG A 707 30.43 44.80 -21.76
C ARG A 707 30.34 46.12 -22.51
N SER A 708 30.74 46.15 -23.77
CA SER A 708 30.57 47.31 -24.66
C SER A 708 29.16 47.38 -25.28
N VAL A 709 28.39 46.29 -25.20
CA VAL A 709 27.05 46.17 -25.80
C VAL A 709 25.98 46.11 -24.72
N TRP A 710 26.12 45.19 -23.76
CA TRP A 710 25.06 44.86 -22.82
C TRP A 710 25.33 45.37 -21.41
N ALA A 711 24.26 45.82 -20.75
CA ALA A 711 24.22 46.09 -19.32
C ALA A 711 24.11 44.79 -18.50
N GLN A 712 24.38 44.90 -17.20
CA GLN A 712 24.29 43.81 -16.24
C GLN A 712 22.84 43.59 -15.78
N GLY A 713 22.41 42.33 -15.72
CA GLY A 713 21.17 41.92 -15.09
C GLY A 713 21.21 41.98 -13.55
N GLY A 714 20.04 42.16 -12.94
CA GLY A 714 19.87 42.13 -11.48
C GLY A 714 19.41 40.76 -10.96
N GLY A 715 19.54 40.55 -9.65
CA GLY A 715 19.16 39.28 -9.00
C GLY A 715 17.66 38.99 -9.03
N HIS A 716 16.79 39.98 -9.29
CA HIS A 716 15.36 39.76 -9.50
C HIS A 716 15.05 38.78 -10.63
N THR A 717 15.88 38.80 -11.68
CA THR A 717 15.72 37.99 -12.89
C THR A 717 16.39 36.61 -12.77
N LEU A 718 17.15 36.36 -11.70
CA LEU A 718 17.79 35.08 -11.38
C LEU A 718 16.81 34.17 -10.62
N ARG A 719 15.82 33.66 -11.35
CA ARG A 719 14.75 32.84 -10.79
C ARG A 719 14.37 31.66 -11.68
N THR A 720 13.72 30.67 -11.08
CA THR A 720 13.07 29.60 -11.83
C THR A 720 11.67 30.02 -12.27
N TYR A 721 11.23 29.50 -13.41
CA TYR A 721 9.92 29.77 -14.00
C TYR A 721 9.10 28.48 -14.02
N LYS A 722 7.84 28.57 -13.61
CA LYS A 722 6.93 27.42 -13.56
C LYS A 722 6.25 27.25 -14.93
N LEU A 723 6.69 26.25 -15.69
CA LEU A 723 6.15 25.90 -17.01
C LEU A 723 5.22 24.70 -16.90
N THR A 724 4.32 24.54 -17.87
CA THR A 724 3.42 23.38 -17.95
C THR A 724 3.74 22.51 -19.17
N ALA A 725 4.08 21.23 -18.96
CA ALA A 725 4.19 20.22 -20.02
C ALA A 725 3.38 18.98 -19.63
N SER A 726 2.74 18.32 -20.60
CA SER A 726 1.87 17.15 -20.38
C SER A 726 0.84 17.34 -19.26
N GLY A 727 0.32 18.57 -19.13
CA GLY A 727 -0.67 18.95 -18.11
C GLY A 727 -0.11 19.10 -16.68
N ARG A 728 1.21 19.21 -16.50
CA ARG A 728 1.85 19.30 -15.18
C ARG A 728 2.90 20.41 -15.10
N PRO A 729 3.07 21.02 -13.92
CA PRO A 729 4.08 22.04 -13.73
C PRO A 729 5.49 21.45 -13.52
N PHE A 730 6.51 22.09 -14.08
CA PHE A 730 7.91 21.92 -13.69
C PHE A 730 8.60 23.29 -13.61
N ASN A 731 9.80 23.32 -13.01
CA ASN A 731 10.55 24.56 -12.81
C ASN A 731 11.72 24.57 -13.80
N LEU A 732 11.72 25.56 -14.68
CA LEU A 732 12.80 25.84 -15.62
C LEU A 732 13.67 26.97 -15.06
N GLY A 733 14.97 26.72 -14.89
CA GLY A 733 15.95 27.79 -14.75
C GLY A 733 16.83 27.87 -15.99
N GLY A 734 17.62 28.93 -16.10
CA GLY A 734 18.51 29.12 -17.23
C GLY A 734 19.57 30.16 -16.94
N LEU A 735 20.73 30.00 -17.58
CA LEU A 735 21.86 30.91 -17.51
C LEU A 735 22.49 31.04 -18.89
N CYS A 736 23.21 32.14 -19.13
CA CYS A 736 23.90 32.41 -20.38
C CYS A 736 25.42 32.24 -20.24
N CYS A 737 26.02 31.45 -21.13
CA CYS A 737 27.47 31.37 -21.31
C CYS A 737 28.25 31.18 -19.99
N TRP A 738 29.29 31.99 -19.71
CA TRP A 738 30.11 31.83 -18.51
C TRP A 738 29.43 32.19 -17.18
N GLU A 739 28.14 32.55 -17.16
CA GLU A 739 27.38 32.59 -15.90
C GLU A 739 27.35 31.24 -15.19
N HIS A 740 27.46 30.14 -15.95
CA HIS A 740 27.58 28.80 -15.39
C HIS A 740 28.88 28.59 -14.57
N THR A 741 29.87 29.50 -14.65
CA THR A 741 31.04 29.51 -13.76
C THR A 741 30.74 30.15 -12.39
N MET A 742 29.66 30.93 -12.28
CA MET A 742 29.26 31.61 -11.06
C MET A 742 28.54 30.63 -10.14
N ASN A 743 29.27 30.07 -9.17
CA ASN A 743 28.72 29.12 -8.19
C ASN A 743 27.48 29.66 -7.47
N GLY A 744 27.47 30.95 -7.10
CA GLY A 744 26.32 31.57 -6.45
C GLY A 744 25.08 31.64 -7.34
N ALA A 745 25.24 31.89 -8.64
CA ALA A 745 24.11 31.93 -9.57
C ALA A 745 23.47 30.54 -9.74
N ARG A 746 24.31 29.52 -9.92
CA ARG A 746 23.85 28.12 -9.97
C ARG A 746 23.17 27.71 -8.66
N GLN A 747 23.77 28.05 -7.51
CA GLN A 747 23.18 27.74 -6.21
C GLN A 747 21.81 28.43 -6.02
N ALA A 748 21.64 29.66 -6.51
CA ALA A 748 20.36 30.36 -6.45
C ALA A 748 19.25 29.60 -7.18
N LEU A 749 19.52 29.06 -8.38
CA LEU A 749 18.56 28.26 -9.13
C LEU A 749 18.28 26.90 -8.46
N ILE A 750 19.32 26.26 -7.91
CA ILE A 750 19.18 25.01 -7.13
C ILE A 750 18.24 25.21 -5.93
N THR A 751 18.43 26.29 -5.16
CA THR A 751 17.58 26.61 -3.99
C THR A 751 16.14 26.98 -4.36
N GLN A 752 15.90 27.30 -5.63
CA GLN A 752 14.58 27.58 -6.18
C GLN A 752 13.97 26.34 -6.87
N HIS A 753 14.46 25.14 -6.52
CA HIS A 753 13.93 23.84 -6.94
C HIS A 753 13.85 23.67 -8.46
N GLU A 754 14.93 24.03 -9.17
CA GLU A 754 15.07 23.77 -10.60
C GLU A 754 14.90 22.27 -10.93
N HIS A 755 14.18 21.96 -12.00
CA HIS A 755 13.98 20.59 -12.51
C HIS A 755 14.66 20.38 -13.87
N ILE A 756 14.58 21.39 -14.74
CA ILE A 756 15.23 21.45 -16.04
C ILE A 756 16.02 22.76 -16.11
N HIS A 757 17.22 22.70 -16.66
CA HIS A 757 18.09 23.85 -16.87
C HIS A 757 18.26 24.15 -18.37
N ALA A 758 18.07 25.41 -18.76
CA ALA A 758 18.27 25.93 -20.11
C ALA A 758 19.60 26.69 -20.22
N GLY A 759 20.63 26.03 -20.76
CA GLY A 759 21.93 26.65 -21.02
C GLY A 759 21.98 27.28 -22.41
N ALA A 760 22.10 28.60 -22.48
CA ALA A 760 22.21 29.32 -23.75
C ALA A 760 23.68 29.73 -24.00
N TRP A 761 24.20 29.43 -25.19
CA TRP A 761 25.58 29.72 -25.59
C TRP A 761 25.66 30.28 -27.02
N PRO A 762 26.71 31.03 -27.36
CA PRO A 762 27.04 31.37 -28.74
C PRO A 762 27.95 30.29 -29.34
N ALA A 763 28.25 30.38 -30.63
CA ALA A 763 29.24 29.53 -31.31
C ALA A 763 30.69 29.94 -30.98
N LEU A 764 31.14 29.85 -29.72
CA LEU A 764 32.47 30.34 -29.33
C LEU A 764 33.62 29.64 -30.08
N SER A 765 33.42 28.39 -30.53
CA SER A 765 34.40 27.63 -31.30
C SER A 765 34.70 28.21 -32.68
N THR A 766 33.99 29.25 -33.13
CA THR A 766 34.30 29.97 -34.37
C THR A 766 35.32 31.08 -34.21
N MET A 767 35.63 31.47 -32.97
CA MET A 767 36.55 32.57 -32.65
C MET A 767 37.99 32.09 -32.63
N ASP A 768 38.90 32.89 -33.15
CA ASP A 768 40.34 32.60 -33.19
C ASP A 768 40.89 32.36 -31.79
N GLY A 769 41.51 31.19 -31.59
CA GLY A 769 42.04 30.74 -30.31
C GLY A 769 41.06 29.95 -29.43
N PHE A 770 39.79 29.83 -29.84
CA PHE A 770 38.76 29.07 -29.11
C PHE A 770 38.36 27.74 -29.78
N GLU A 771 38.87 27.44 -30.98
CA GLU A 771 38.41 26.31 -31.81
C GLU A 771 38.46 24.96 -31.08
N ALA A 772 39.53 24.71 -30.31
CA ALA A 772 39.71 23.43 -29.61
C ALA A 772 39.14 23.41 -28.18
N VAL A 773 38.82 24.57 -27.61
CA VAL A 773 38.57 24.71 -26.16
C VAL A 773 37.16 25.15 -25.81
N ALA A 774 36.43 25.81 -26.71
CA ALA A 774 35.08 26.31 -26.43
C ALA A 774 34.11 25.16 -26.09
N ASP A 775 33.92 24.22 -27.01
CA ASP A 775 32.98 23.11 -26.86
C ASP A 775 33.29 22.26 -25.62
N SER A 776 34.58 22.04 -25.33
CA SER A 776 35.02 21.31 -24.13
C SER A 776 34.63 22.01 -22.84
N GLN A 777 34.71 23.35 -22.80
CA GLN A 777 34.30 24.13 -21.63
C GLN A 777 32.78 24.17 -21.48
N ILE A 778 32.03 24.27 -22.58
CA ILE A 778 30.56 24.19 -22.56
C ILE A 778 30.15 22.83 -21.98
N GLU A 779 30.69 21.73 -22.53
CA GLU A 779 30.40 20.39 -22.04
C GLU A 779 30.70 20.24 -20.55
N ALA A 780 31.87 20.70 -20.11
CA ALA A 780 32.28 20.62 -18.71
C ALA A 780 31.30 21.35 -17.78
N LEU A 781 30.89 22.57 -18.13
CA LEU A 781 29.96 23.34 -17.29
C LEU A 781 28.54 22.78 -17.32
N MET A 782 28.05 22.32 -18.47
CA MET A 782 26.71 21.73 -18.57
C MET A 782 26.62 20.42 -17.78
N LYS A 783 27.63 19.54 -17.89
CA LYS A 783 27.71 18.32 -17.08
C LYS A 783 27.88 18.63 -15.59
N ALA A 784 28.71 19.63 -15.25
CA ALA A 784 28.88 20.04 -13.86
C ALA A 784 27.55 20.55 -13.27
N HIS A 785 26.77 21.35 -14.00
CA HIS A 785 25.46 21.80 -13.54
C HIS A 785 24.48 20.62 -13.42
N ALA A 786 24.40 19.74 -14.42
CA ALA A 786 23.55 18.55 -14.39
C ALA A 786 23.81 17.70 -13.12
N LEU A 787 25.08 17.45 -12.80
CA LEU A 787 25.49 16.64 -11.65
C LEU A 787 25.27 17.33 -10.31
N THR A 788 25.63 18.60 -10.21
CA THR A 788 25.63 19.32 -8.93
C THR A 788 24.25 19.84 -8.55
N ALA A 789 23.43 20.23 -9.53
CA ALA A 789 22.03 20.59 -9.32
C ALA A 789 21.10 19.37 -9.32
N GLN A 790 21.55 18.26 -9.92
CA GLN A 790 20.76 17.06 -10.18
C GLN A 790 19.47 17.38 -10.93
N VAL A 791 19.65 17.98 -12.11
CA VAL A 791 18.59 18.43 -13.03
C VAL A 791 18.92 17.97 -14.44
N PHE A 792 17.90 17.87 -15.28
CA PHE A 792 18.15 17.69 -16.71
C PHE A 792 18.67 19.01 -17.30
N VAL A 793 19.68 18.95 -18.17
CA VAL A 793 20.25 20.13 -18.82
C VAL A 793 19.99 20.07 -20.31
N ILE A 794 19.37 21.11 -20.85
CA ILE A 794 19.20 21.34 -22.29
C ILE A 794 20.10 22.51 -22.64
N THR A 795 21.08 22.28 -23.49
CA THR A 795 22.04 23.30 -23.90
C THR A 795 21.94 23.56 -25.38
N ALA A 796 21.77 24.83 -25.75
CA ALA A 796 21.61 25.28 -27.12
C ALA A 796 22.70 26.29 -27.48
N SER A 797 23.34 26.04 -28.61
CA SER A 797 24.40 26.87 -29.18
C SER A 797 24.26 26.79 -30.70
N ASN A 798 24.07 27.95 -31.32
CA ASN A 798 23.98 28.10 -32.76
C ASN A 798 25.35 27.91 -33.42
N TYR A 799 25.38 27.91 -34.75
CA TYR A 799 26.60 28.05 -35.55
C TYR A 799 26.63 29.43 -36.22
N VAL A 800 27.80 29.83 -36.71
CA VAL A 800 27.98 31.02 -37.56
C VAL A 800 27.81 30.60 -39.02
N ASP A 801 26.86 31.21 -39.71
CA ASP A 801 26.64 31.01 -41.14
C ASP A 801 27.24 32.15 -41.98
N ASP A 802 27.20 31.98 -43.30
CA ASP A 802 27.74 32.96 -44.23
C ASP A 802 27.01 34.31 -44.15
N THR A 803 25.73 34.34 -43.75
CA THR A 803 24.97 35.59 -43.64
C THR A 803 25.56 36.53 -42.58
N CYS A 804 26.06 35.96 -41.48
CA CYS A 804 26.78 36.71 -40.45
C CYS A 804 28.10 37.29 -40.98
N LEU A 805 28.91 36.46 -41.63
CA LEU A 805 30.22 36.86 -42.15
C LEU A 805 30.12 37.92 -43.26
N GLU A 806 29.21 37.72 -44.21
CA GLU A 806 28.95 38.65 -45.30
C GLU A 806 28.42 40.00 -44.79
N TRP A 807 27.56 39.97 -43.77
CA TRP A 807 27.08 41.20 -43.14
C TRP A 807 28.24 41.98 -42.50
N MET A 808 29.12 41.31 -41.75
CA MET A 808 30.28 41.94 -41.13
C MET A 808 31.22 42.54 -42.17
N GLU A 809 31.57 41.77 -43.21
CA GLU A 809 32.45 42.25 -44.28
C GLU A 809 31.87 43.49 -44.99
N LYS A 810 30.57 43.44 -45.33
CA LYS A 810 29.89 44.53 -46.04
C LYS A 810 29.82 45.83 -45.23
N ASN A 811 29.60 45.74 -43.92
CA ASN A 811 29.32 46.91 -43.09
C ASN A 811 30.53 47.42 -42.31
N LEU A 812 31.49 46.56 -41.99
CA LEU A 812 32.64 46.87 -41.12
C LEU A 812 34.00 46.58 -41.78
N GLY A 813 34.02 45.89 -42.93
CA GLY A 813 35.23 45.50 -43.65
C GLY A 813 35.68 44.07 -43.33
N LYS A 814 36.71 43.57 -44.01
CA LYS A 814 37.21 42.19 -43.82
C LYS A 814 37.74 41.96 -42.40
N GLN A 815 37.56 40.74 -41.91
CA GLN A 815 38.07 40.25 -40.62
C GLN A 815 38.56 38.80 -40.74
N GLU A 816 39.46 38.36 -39.85
CA GLU A 816 40.07 37.01 -39.85
C GLU A 816 39.83 36.24 -38.53
N PHE A 817 39.13 36.84 -37.57
CA PHE A 817 38.98 36.34 -36.20
C PHE A 817 37.79 35.41 -35.99
N VAL A 818 36.75 35.48 -36.82
CA VAL A 818 35.54 34.65 -36.73
C VAL A 818 35.33 33.91 -38.05
N LYS A 819 35.09 32.59 -37.96
CA LYS A 819 34.91 31.69 -39.12
C LYS A 819 33.49 31.10 -39.14
N ALA A 820 33.08 30.51 -40.26
CA ALA A 820 31.81 29.78 -40.33
C ALA A 820 31.88 28.46 -39.55
N GLY A 821 30.74 27.99 -39.04
CA GLY A 821 30.60 26.72 -38.32
C GLY A 821 30.48 26.89 -36.81
N GLY A 822 31.05 25.95 -36.05
CA GLY A 822 30.95 25.89 -34.59
C GLY A 822 29.59 25.39 -34.08
N GLY A 823 29.25 25.79 -32.86
CA GLY A 823 28.03 25.42 -32.17
C GLY A 823 28.11 24.07 -31.47
N TRP A 824 27.50 23.97 -30.28
CA TRP A 824 27.48 22.76 -29.47
C TRP A 824 26.14 22.61 -28.71
N SER A 825 25.26 21.73 -29.17
CA SER A 825 23.91 21.55 -28.59
C SER A 825 23.65 20.12 -28.12
N ALA A 826 23.06 19.94 -26.94
CA ALA A 826 22.84 18.64 -26.32
C ALA A 826 21.67 18.62 -25.32
N VAL A 827 21.22 17.41 -24.96
CA VAL A 827 20.37 17.15 -23.80
C VAL A 827 21.09 16.17 -22.88
N ILE A 828 21.23 16.51 -21.60
CA ILE A 828 22.08 15.82 -20.63
C ILE A 828 21.24 15.39 -19.42
N HIS A 829 21.41 14.13 -19.03
CA HIS A 829 20.82 13.53 -17.83
C HIS A 829 21.52 14.03 -16.56
N PRO A 830 20.84 14.10 -15.39
CA PRO A 830 21.43 14.51 -14.11
C PRO A 830 22.74 13.80 -13.70
N PHE A 831 23.03 12.61 -14.23
CA PHE A 831 24.31 11.90 -14.05
C PHE A 831 25.26 12.01 -15.25
N CYS A 832 25.25 13.14 -15.93
CA CYS A 832 26.20 13.54 -16.99
C CYS A 832 26.17 12.72 -18.28
N SER A 833 25.27 11.74 -18.44
CA SER A 833 25.10 11.05 -19.71
C SER A 833 24.34 11.91 -20.71
N PHE A 834 24.69 11.80 -21.99
CA PHE A 834 23.92 12.42 -23.07
C PHE A 834 22.64 11.62 -23.32
N LEU A 835 21.51 12.31 -23.35
CA LEU A 835 20.24 11.79 -23.85
C LEU A 835 20.08 12.08 -25.35
N ALA A 836 20.62 13.21 -25.80
CA ALA A 836 20.76 13.56 -27.21
C ALA A 836 21.94 14.51 -27.43
N GLY A 837 22.55 14.46 -28.61
CA GLY A 837 23.76 15.22 -28.94
C GLY A 837 25.05 14.60 -28.36
N PRO A 838 26.16 15.36 -28.31
CA PRO A 838 26.28 16.72 -28.80
C PRO A 838 26.19 16.81 -30.33
N HIS A 839 25.58 17.87 -30.83
CA HIS A 839 25.51 18.20 -32.26
C HIS A 839 26.28 19.50 -32.51
N THR A 840 27.11 19.51 -33.57
CA THR A 840 27.99 20.61 -33.96
C THR A 840 27.98 20.79 -35.49
N GLY A 841 28.44 21.94 -35.98
CA GLY A 841 28.53 22.23 -37.41
C GLY A 841 27.33 23.01 -37.96
N ALA A 842 27.18 23.06 -39.29
CA ALA A 842 26.19 23.94 -39.94
C ALA A 842 24.83 23.28 -40.23
N GLU A 843 24.62 22.03 -39.80
CA GLU A 843 23.36 21.32 -40.04
C GLU A 843 22.31 21.75 -39.01
N GLU A 844 21.25 22.45 -39.44
CA GLU A 844 20.16 22.85 -38.55
C GLU A 844 19.39 21.64 -38.03
N LYS A 845 19.19 21.57 -36.71
CA LYS A 845 18.56 20.42 -36.05
C LYS A 845 17.92 20.78 -34.71
N LEU A 846 16.75 20.20 -34.45
CA LEU A 846 16.20 20.11 -33.10
C LEU A 846 16.81 18.89 -32.41
N VAL A 847 17.76 19.10 -31.50
CA VAL A 847 18.43 18.04 -30.74
C VAL A 847 17.47 17.54 -29.66
N LYS A 848 16.63 16.57 -30.03
CA LYS A 848 15.47 16.10 -29.27
C LYS A 848 15.77 14.91 -28.36
N ALA A 849 15.23 14.93 -27.14
CA ALA A 849 15.22 13.80 -26.21
C ALA A 849 13.93 13.76 -25.38
N GLU A 850 13.56 12.58 -24.88
CA GLU A 850 12.57 12.43 -23.81
C GLU A 850 13.30 12.52 -22.46
N VAL A 851 12.83 13.39 -21.56
CA VAL A 851 13.31 13.48 -20.19
C VAL A 851 12.25 12.93 -19.24
N ASP A 852 12.66 12.04 -18.34
CA ASP A 852 11.79 11.43 -17.36
C ASP A 852 12.03 12.08 -16.00
N LEU A 853 11.20 13.05 -15.65
CA LEU A 853 11.31 13.82 -14.42
C LEU A 853 11.04 12.98 -13.17
N SER A 854 10.47 11.77 -13.31
CA SER A 854 10.35 10.82 -12.19
C SER A 854 11.72 10.33 -11.69
N GLN A 855 12.74 10.36 -12.56
CA GLN A 855 14.11 9.98 -12.22
C GLN A 855 14.77 10.96 -11.25
N LEU A 856 14.27 12.20 -11.15
CA LEU A 856 14.80 13.21 -10.23
C LEU A 856 14.77 12.75 -8.78
N GLY A 857 13.76 11.99 -8.37
CA GLY A 857 13.70 11.41 -7.03
C GLY A 857 14.84 10.42 -6.77
N GLN A 858 15.11 9.53 -7.73
CA GLN A 858 16.17 8.52 -7.61
C GLN A 858 17.57 9.15 -7.62
N VAL A 859 17.82 10.15 -8.46
CA VAL A 859 19.12 10.84 -8.48
C VAL A 859 19.34 11.63 -7.19
N LYS A 860 18.28 12.27 -6.64
CA LYS A 860 18.33 13.04 -5.38
C LYS A 860 18.57 12.22 -4.12
N VAL A 861 18.36 10.90 -4.16
CA VAL A 861 18.81 10.01 -3.08
C VAL A 861 20.33 10.10 -2.86
N TRP A 862 21.10 10.33 -3.94
CA TRP A 862 22.57 10.31 -3.86
C TRP A 862 23.17 11.63 -3.39
N VAL A 863 22.73 12.77 -3.95
CA VAL A 863 23.37 14.09 -3.73
C VAL A 863 22.34 15.24 -3.80
N ASP A 864 21.40 15.31 -2.85
CA ASP A 864 20.38 16.38 -2.86
C ASP A 864 20.95 17.75 -2.44
N ALA A 865 21.42 18.52 -3.42
CA ALA A 865 22.01 19.85 -3.24
C ALA A 865 21.02 20.92 -2.75
N ALA A 866 19.72 20.69 -2.89
CA ALA A 866 18.67 21.54 -2.32
C ALA A 866 18.23 21.09 -0.92
N GLY A 867 18.65 19.91 -0.48
CA GLY A 867 18.29 19.31 0.80
C GLY A 867 19.49 18.99 1.67
N HIS A 868 19.72 17.71 1.93
CA HIS A 868 20.68 17.27 2.97
C HIS A 868 22.15 17.61 2.68
N TYR A 869 22.53 17.91 1.42
CA TYR A 869 23.86 18.41 1.09
C TYR A 869 24.06 19.91 1.36
N GLN A 870 23.00 20.67 1.67
CA GLN A 870 23.14 22.11 1.97
C GLN A 870 23.92 22.40 3.24
N ARG A 871 23.86 21.51 4.25
CA ARG A 871 24.53 21.68 5.56
C ARG A 871 24.33 23.10 6.13
N PRO A 872 23.08 23.56 6.36
CA PRO A 872 22.76 24.95 6.70
C PRO A 872 23.37 25.42 8.03
N GLU A 873 23.78 24.50 8.89
CA GLU A 873 24.54 24.78 10.11
C GLU A 873 25.99 25.19 9.84
N ILE A 874 26.52 24.95 8.65
CA ILE A 874 27.89 25.26 8.22
C ILE A 874 27.89 26.33 7.11
N LEU A 875 27.06 26.16 6.08
CA LEU A 875 27.04 27.01 4.89
C LEU A 875 25.71 27.77 4.82
N LYS A 876 25.79 29.11 4.71
CA LYS A 876 24.62 29.98 4.51
C LYS A 876 24.73 30.67 3.17
N PHE A 877 23.69 30.54 2.35
CA PHE A 877 23.59 31.18 1.05
C PHE A 877 22.39 32.12 1.03
N SER A 878 22.57 33.33 0.49
CA SER A 878 21.52 34.31 0.27
C SER A 878 21.91 35.21 -0.91
N PHE A 879 20.93 35.70 -1.66
CA PHE A 879 21.12 36.69 -2.71
C PHE A 879 20.00 37.74 -2.68
N ASP A 880 20.24 38.90 -3.28
CA ASP A 880 19.25 39.98 -3.35
C ASP A 880 18.37 39.83 -4.61
N GLY A 881 17.08 39.58 -4.41
CA GLY A 881 16.08 39.44 -5.47
C GLY A 881 15.28 40.71 -5.75
N GLN A 882 15.65 41.86 -5.18
CA GLN A 882 14.93 43.11 -5.41
C GLN A 882 15.04 43.58 -6.87
N PRO A 883 13.94 44.04 -7.49
CA PRO A 883 13.98 44.59 -8.83
C PRO A 883 14.74 45.92 -8.83
N LEU A 884 15.69 46.06 -9.75
CA LEU A 884 16.51 47.26 -9.93
C LEU A 884 16.01 48.10 -11.10
N TRP A 885 15.53 47.44 -12.15
CA TRP A 885 14.99 48.12 -13.33
C TRP A 885 13.47 48.26 -13.24
N ALA A 886 12.94 49.36 -13.78
CA ALA A 886 11.50 49.66 -13.69
C ALA A 886 10.63 48.62 -14.41
N ASP A 887 11.16 47.98 -15.44
CA ASP A 887 10.51 46.95 -16.26
C ASP A 887 10.63 45.53 -15.68
N GLU A 888 11.36 45.33 -14.58
CA GLU A 888 11.46 44.03 -13.89
C GLU A 888 10.21 43.70 -13.05
N LYS A 889 9.31 44.66 -12.81
CA LYS A 889 8.18 44.54 -11.86
C LYS A 889 7.01 43.63 -12.30
N VAL A 890 7.19 42.71 -13.24
CA VAL A 890 6.09 41.91 -13.79
C VAL A 890 6.02 40.52 -13.17
N SER A 891 4.96 40.29 -12.40
CA SER A 891 4.15 39.06 -12.43
C SER A 891 2.69 39.44 -12.14
N PRO A 892 1.71 39.06 -12.98
CA PRO A 892 0.30 39.23 -12.68
C PRO A 892 -0.19 38.05 -11.83
N GLU A 893 0.18 38.02 -10.54
CA GLU A 893 -0.68 37.35 -9.56
C GLU A 893 -1.79 38.33 -9.21
N ARG A 894 -3.05 37.96 -9.50
CA ARG A 894 -4.20 38.69 -8.95
C ARG A 894 -4.04 38.74 -7.43
N PRO A 895 -4.04 39.92 -6.78
CA PRO A 895 -3.98 39.97 -5.34
C PRO A 895 -5.25 39.33 -4.79
N SER A 896 -5.09 38.22 -4.06
CA SER A 896 -6.10 37.84 -3.08
C SER A 896 -6.24 39.03 -2.13
N SER A 897 -7.47 39.46 -1.93
CA SER A 897 -7.80 40.56 -1.04
C SER A 897 -7.43 40.19 0.40
N VAL A 898 -6.18 40.45 0.79
CA VAL A 898 -5.81 40.60 2.19
C VAL A 898 -6.42 41.93 2.63
N ARG A 899 -7.51 41.85 3.41
CA ARG A 899 -7.97 42.98 4.21
C ARG A 899 -6.84 43.30 5.18
N ASN A 900 -6.11 44.38 4.91
CA ASN A 900 -5.35 45.05 5.96
C ASN A 900 -6.37 45.60 6.97
N ASN A 901 -6.39 45.01 8.17
CA ASN A 901 -6.88 45.69 9.36
C ASN A 901 -5.97 46.90 9.61
N PRO A 902 -6.50 48.13 9.73
CA PRO A 902 -5.82 49.22 10.40
C PRO A 902 -6.27 49.22 11.87
N GLU A 903 -5.43 48.68 12.75
CA GLU A 903 -5.29 49.14 14.13
C GLU A 903 -3.84 49.64 14.19
N GLU A 904 -3.50 50.83 14.64
CA GLU A 904 -3.97 51.58 15.80
C GLU A 904 -3.90 53.08 15.50
N ASP A 905 -4.95 53.83 15.83
CA ASP A 905 -4.77 55.17 16.38
C ASP A 905 -5.88 55.43 17.40
N ALA A 906 -5.43 55.90 18.57
CA ALA A 906 -6.15 56.02 19.82
C ALA A 906 -7.33 57.02 19.78
N VAL A 907 -8.28 56.86 20.72
CA VAL A 907 -8.84 57.87 21.66
C VAL A 907 -10.15 57.33 22.30
N PRO A 908 -10.47 57.69 23.56
CA PRO A 908 -11.11 56.82 24.55
C PRO A 908 -12.62 57.06 24.74
N ASN A 909 -13.21 56.19 25.58
CA ASN A 909 -14.39 56.38 26.45
C ASN A 909 -15.41 57.46 26.07
N GLU A 910 -16.68 57.08 25.92
CA GLU A 910 -17.80 57.59 26.72
C GLU A 910 -19.12 56.86 26.43
N ASN A 911 -19.79 56.44 27.51
CA ASN A 911 -21.24 56.42 27.75
C ASN A 911 -22.20 55.81 26.70
N PHE A 912 -22.73 54.61 26.96
CA PHE A 912 -24.03 54.35 27.63
C PHE A 912 -24.36 52.84 27.64
#